data_AF-A0A0F8UVB5-F1
#
_entry.id   AF-A0A0F8UVB5-F1
#
_cell.length_a   1.000
_cell.length_b   1.000
_cell.length_c   1.000
_cell.angle_alpha   90.00
_cell.angle_beta   90.00
_cell.angle_gamma   90.00
#
_symmetry.space_group_name_H-M   'P 1'
#
loop_
_entity.id
_entity.type
_entity.pdbx_description
1 polymer ?
#
loop_
_entity_poly.entity_id
_entity_poly.type
_entity_poly.pdbx_seq_one_letter_code
_entity_poly.pdbx_strand_id
1 'polypeptide(L)'
;MSLQELNELRQLLKEEQRRREEEQQLLKKEQQLLKKERRRREQAEDELKLQTQNTTLLEFLDGCHTHLFLGLTVQQDKNSTTKGDPANADHKVRPTKIREWTNFPTEQISIWNDLMSAEFATERHFTPLLALKEYGKEARGRMVGSEIDLSYFERQTIESRVASVIKQLHASPQLRQTFRLNGDVTFENHANTLTDESNITADMSSLSLTQGQPRRSDRLAAKSSNVSLPPRQPQRATQPRRPRADQFCVYNKGPNGKVPAYIIEYKAPHKVSLAHIKTGLEDMDLDEVLRFQEKESSEDICRRVVAAVITQTFSYMIHGGLEYGYVCTGEAFIFLRVLHDDPSTVYYYLSVPEEDVGTTTGWTGNPRDGNRLHLTALGQVLAFTLRAVRVPTRDTAWTQWAVRNLETWVMVYDELLDKIAEKDIPSSAFKSPTSSRNAYCRATPVKTRSKSTAASCNPSQSLASPAHDDDHDDDSGDRCDPDTPSRPPRESRIPHPPVSSSTSTESSRGKSREYCTQLCLRGLSTGSKLDQNCPNVLDHGVDQHQLTPRTLIHELALQLSSDDIDLNTVLGCESLHIHGSRGALFKITVWSHGYTFVGKGVPVEFVQGSKHEERIYSQLAPIQGVYVPVLLGSLKLRRPFSYDGIADIVHLMLMGYAGKTLAGLDDLRRCEFIGRAEEALRAIHELRVLQGDPICGNMVEKNGRVMFIDFERATYRKSQIESVPMQTKRLALGPVSPNKKRKPSSFKGDPVTQLDCFGREMRRMKHGL
;
A
#
# COMPACT_ATOMS: atom_id res chain seq x y z
N MET A 1 -54.35 19.78 88.23
CA MET A 1 -53.24 20.37 87.46
C MET A 1 -53.39 21.87 87.47
N SER A 2 -52.36 22.59 87.91
CA SER A 2 -52.37 24.05 87.94
C SER A 2 -52.25 24.63 86.51
N LEU A 3 -52.72 25.86 86.29
CA LEU A 3 -52.56 26.59 85.02
C LEU A 3 -51.08 26.74 84.59
N GLN A 4 -50.16 26.69 85.55
CA GLN A 4 -48.71 26.70 85.32
C GLN A 4 -48.21 25.37 84.74
N GLU A 5 -48.61 24.23 85.32
CA GLU A 5 -48.22 22.90 84.83
C GLU A 5 -48.71 22.64 83.39
N LEU A 6 -49.89 23.15 83.04
CA LEU A 6 -50.47 23.02 81.70
C LEU A 6 -49.74 23.86 80.64
N ASN A 7 -49.18 25.01 81.03
CA ASN A 7 -48.37 25.86 80.16
C ASN A 7 -46.95 25.31 79.99
N GLU A 8 -46.34 24.76 81.03
CA GLU A 8 -45.05 24.09 80.96
C GLU A 8 -45.11 22.83 80.07
N LEU A 9 -46.15 22.00 80.22
CA LEU A 9 -46.41 20.85 79.34
C LEU A 9 -46.61 21.27 77.87
N ARG A 10 -47.29 22.39 77.61
CA ARG A 10 -47.46 22.93 76.25
C ARG A 10 -46.15 23.45 75.65
N GLN A 11 -45.27 24.05 76.46
CA GLN A 11 -43.95 24.47 76.00
C GLN A 11 -43.05 23.27 75.68
N LEU A 12 -43.04 22.26 76.55
CA LEU A 12 -42.27 21.03 76.32
C LEU A 12 -42.74 20.27 75.06
N LEU A 13 -44.04 20.18 74.83
CA LEU A 13 -44.60 19.57 73.60
C LEU A 13 -44.19 20.32 72.34
N LYS A 14 -44.18 21.67 72.37
CA LYS A 14 -43.74 22.49 71.23
C LYS A 14 -42.25 22.35 70.96
N GLU A 15 -41.44 22.25 72.00
CA GLU A 15 -39.99 22.09 71.86
C GLU A 15 -39.62 20.68 71.36
N GLU A 16 -40.36 19.66 71.80
CA GLU A 16 -40.24 18.30 71.28
C GLU A 16 -40.68 18.23 69.80
N GLN A 17 -41.77 18.90 69.43
CA GLN A 17 -42.21 19.02 68.03
C GLN A 17 -41.16 19.71 67.17
N ARG A 18 -40.59 20.82 67.62
CA ARG A 18 -39.51 21.53 66.90
C ARG A 18 -38.29 20.64 66.73
N ARG A 19 -37.87 19.90 67.76
CA ARG A 19 -36.77 18.93 67.68
C ARG A 19 -37.05 17.83 66.66
N ARG A 20 -38.26 17.26 66.65
CA ARG A 20 -38.65 16.24 65.68
C ARG A 20 -38.69 16.80 64.25
N GLU A 21 -39.13 18.04 64.07
CA GLU A 21 -39.11 18.71 62.76
C GLU A 21 -37.68 18.99 62.28
N GLU A 22 -36.79 19.47 63.16
CA GLU A 22 -35.36 19.68 62.86
C GLU A 22 -34.66 18.37 62.51
N GLU A 23 -34.92 17.30 63.27
CA GLU A 23 -34.39 15.96 63.01
C GLU A 23 -34.92 15.38 61.69
N GLN A 24 -36.21 15.56 61.39
CA GLN A 24 -36.79 15.19 60.10
C GLN A 24 -36.21 16.02 58.93
N GLN A 25 -35.92 17.30 59.15
CA GLN A 25 -35.28 18.15 58.15
C GLN A 25 -33.83 17.73 57.90
N LEU A 26 -33.08 17.38 58.95
CA LEU A 26 -31.72 16.84 58.85
C LEU A 26 -31.70 15.52 58.08
N LEU A 27 -32.57 14.57 58.43
CA LEU A 27 -32.73 13.30 57.73
C LEU A 27 -33.10 13.50 56.24
N LYS A 28 -34.02 14.44 55.94
CA LYS A 28 -34.36 14.77 54.55
C LYS A 28 -33.18 15.38 53.79
N LYS A 29 -32.39 16.26 54.40
CA LYS A 29 -31.18 16.84 53.79
C LYS A 29 -30.12 15.77 53.54
N GLU A 30 -29.90 14.88 54.50
CA GLU A 30 -28.96 13.76 54.37
C GLU A 30 -29.38 12.79 53.27
N GLN A 31 -30.66 12.42 53.20
CA GLN A 31 -31.20 11.61 52.10
C GLN A 31 -31.07 12.29 50.73
N GLN A 32 -31.24 13.61 50.66
CA GLN A 32 -31.02 14.36 49.42
C GLN A 32 -29.56 14.38 48.99
N LEU A 33 -28.62 14.53 49.93
CA LEU A 33 -27.19 14.47 49.67
C LEU A 33 -26.78 13.08 49.17
N LEU A 34 -27.23 12.01 49.84
CA LEU A 34 -26.98 10.64 49.40
C LEU A 34 -27.57 10.34 48.02
N LYS A 35 -28.78 10.84 47.72
CA LYS A 35 -29.36 10.72 46.36
C LYS A 35 -28.55 11.47 45.31
N LYS A 36 -28.06 12.67 45.62
CA LYS A 36 -27.20 13.45 44.71
C LYS A 36 -25.84 12.77 44.49
N GLU A 37 -25.25 12.24 45.55
CA GLU A 37 -23.99 11.51 45.48
C GLU A 37 -24.13 10.22 44.68
N ARG A 38 -25.20 9.45 44.92
CA ARG A 38 -25.50 8.24 44.15
C ARG A 38 -25.69 8.56 42.67
N ARG A 39 -26.45 9.60 42.32
CA ARG A 39 -26.59 10.04 40.92
C ARG A 39 -25.26 10.44 40.29
N ARG A 40 -24.38 11.11 41.03
CA ARG A 40 -23.03 11.45 40.56
C ARG A 40 -22.17 10.22 40.33
N ARG A 41 -22.25 9.22 41.23
CA ARG A 41 -21.54 7.95 41.07
C ARG A 41 -22.05 7.18 39.86
N GLU A 42 -23.37 7.03 39.72
CA GLU A 42 -24.00 6.39 38.55
C GLU A 42 -23.61 7.10 37.24
N GLN A 43 -23.64 8.43 37.20
CA GLN A 43 -23.19 9.21 36.04
C GLN A 43 -21.70 9.01 35.72
N ALA A 44 -20.84 8.99 36.74
CA ALA A 44 -19.41 8.76 36.56
C ALA A 44 -19.11 7.32 36.09
N GLU A 45 -19.85 6.33 36.59
CA GLU A 45 -19.77 4.94 36.15
C GLU A 45 -20.22 4.77 34.70
N ASP A 46 -21.34 5.40 34.31
CA ASP A 46 -21.83 5.38 32.93
C ASP A 46 -20.86 6.07 31.96
N GLU A 47 -20.29 7.21 32.36
CA GLU A 47 -19.28 7.92 31.56
C GLU A 47 -18.00 7.09 31.41
N LEU A 48 -17.51 6.48 32.49
CA LEU A 48 -16.34 5.61 32.45
C LEU A 48 -16.59 4.38 31.56
N LYS A 49 -17.79 3.81 31.64
CA LYS A 49 -18.19 2.68 30.80
C LYS A 49 -18.20 3.06 29.32
N LEU A 50 -18.73 4.22 28.96
CA LEU A 50 -18.69 4.74 27.59
C LEU A 50 -17.27 4.99 27.10
N GLN A 51 -16.37 5.46 27.97
CA GLN A 51 -14.97 5.72 27.61
C GLN A 51 -14.13 4.45 27.45
N THR A 52 -14.46 3.38 28.19
CA THR A 52 -13.69 2.13 28.24
C THR A 52 -14.24 1.03 27.32
N GLN A 53 -15.51 1.11 26.92
CA GLN A 53 -16.10 0.18 25.97
C GLN A 53 -15.57 0.41 24.55
N ASN A 54 -15.50 -0.67 23.75
CA ASN A 54 -15.21 -0.58 22.33
C ASN A 54 -16.22 0.35 21.62
N THR A 55 -15.71 1.10 20.64
CA THR A 55 -16.50 2.05 19.85
C THR A 55 -17.17 1.36 18.66
N THR A 56 -18.30 1.91 18.22
CA THR A 56 -18.88 1.60 16.90
C THR A 56 -18.06 2.27 15.78
N LEU A 57 -18.32 1.95 14.51
CA LEU A 57 -17.58 2.56 13.41
C LEU A 57 -17.73 4.09 13.40
N LEU A 58 -18.94 4.60 13.64
CA LEU A 58 -19.22 6.04 13.60
C LEU A 58 -18.59 6.77 14.80
N GLU A 59 -18.70 6.19 16.00
CA GLU A 59 -18.01 6.71 17.19
C GLU A 59 -16.48 6.69 17.02
N PHE A 60 -15.94 5.66 16.36
CA PHE A 60 -14.52 5.53 16.08
C PHE A 60 -14.03 6.61 15.11
N LEU A 61 -14.75 6.85 14.01
CA LEU A 61 -14.42 7.91 13.05
C LEU A 61 -14.43 9.29 13.69
N ASP A 62 -15.46 9.57 14.51
CA ASP A 62 -15.58 10.82 15.27
C ASP A 62 -14.42 11.02 16.24
N GLY A 63 -14.13 9.99 17.05
CA GLY A 63 -13.03 9.99 18.00
C GLY A 63 -11.66 10.15 17.32
N CYS A 64 -11.43 9.49 16.19
CA CYS A 64 -10.20 9.64 15.41
C CYS A 64 -10.04 11.06 14.85
N HIS A 65 -11.11 11.66 14.31
CA HIS A 65 -11.03 13.03 13.81
C HIS A 65 -10.73 14.02 14.96
N THR A 66 -11.52 13.95 16.03
CA THR A 66 -11.46 14.90 17.15
C THR A 66 -10.18 14.78 17.97
N HIS A 67 -9.74 13.55 18.26
CA HIS A 67 -8.62 13.33 19.17
C HIS A 67 -7.27 13.15 18.45
N LEU A 68 -7.26 12.56 17.25
CA LEU A 68 -6.03 12.25 16.52
C LEU A 68 -5.73 13.28 15.43
N PHE A 69 -6.60 13.39 14.42
CA PHE A 69 -6.32 14.15 13.20
C PHE A 69 -6.16 15.65 13.45
N LEU A 70 -7.08 16.26 14.22
CA LEU A 70 -7.00 17.68 14.60
C LEU A 70 -5.79 18.02 15.50
N GLY A 71 -4.94 17.03 15.85
CA GLY A 71 -3.71 17.22 16.60
C GLY A 71 -2.48 17.56 15.75
N LEU A 72 -2.61 17.68 14.42
CA LEU A 72 -1.49 17.99 13.54
C LEU A 72 -0.85 19.33 13.90
N THR A 73 0.46 19.33 14.15
CA THR A 73 1.23 20.55 14.43
C THR A 73 2.44 20.62 13.50
N VAL A 74 2.51 21.65 12.67
CA VAL A 74 3.58 21.84 11.67
C VAL A 74 4.75 22.64 12.27
N GLN A 75 5.98 22.21 12.01
CA GLN A 75 7.20 22.93 12.40
C GLN A 75 7.36 24.21 11.57
N GLN A 76 7.24 25.38 12.22
CA GLN A 76 7.36 26.67 11.53
C GLN A 76 8.81 27.17 11.37
N ASP A 77 9.75 26.66 12.17
CA ASP A 77 11.15 27.06 12.08
C ASP A 77 11.88 26.37 10.91
N LYS A 78 12.17 27.15 9.86
CA LYS A 78 12.87 26.71 8.64
C LYS A 78 14.28 26.15 8.88
N ASN A 79 14.90 26.45 10.02
CA ASN A 79 16.22 25.90 10.36
C ASN A 79 16.15 24.47 10.92
N SER A 80 14.96 24.06 11.36
CA SER A 80 14.67 22.75 11.95
C SER A 80 13.94 21.81 10.99
N THR A 81 13.67 22.25 9.76
CA THR A 81 12.98 21.47 8.71
C THR A 81 13.94 20.82 7.73
N THR A 82 13.55 19.70 7.11
CA THR A 82 14.33 19.09 6.04
C THR A 82 14.44 20.01 4.82
N LYS A 83 15.67 20.28 4.39
CA LYS A 83 15.98 20.94 3.12
C LYS A 83 16.18 19.87 2.05
N GLY A 84 15.30 19.84 1.06
CA GLY A 84 15.35 18.89 -0.03
C GLY A 84 14.32 19.25 -1.09
N ASP A 85 14.58 18.83 -2.33
CA ASP A 85 13.72 19.10 -3.47
C ASP A 85 12.27 18.62 -3.19
N PRO A 86 11.26 19.51 -3.25
CA PRO A 86 9.85 19.17 -3.06
C PRO A 86 9.32 18.21 -4.13
N ALA A 87 9.92 18.10 -5.31
CA ALA A 87 9.46 17.19 -6.35
C ALA A 87 10.61 16.63 -7.20
N ASN A 88 10.99 15.38 -6.95
CA ASN A 88 11.90 14.65 -7.82
C ASN A 88 11.11 14.05 -9.00
N ALA A 89 10.58 14.89 -9.87
CA ALA A 89 9.87 14.46 -11.09
C ALA A 89 10.80 14.35 -12.31
N ASP A 90 12.04 14.86 -12.21
CA ASP A 90 12.99 14.84 -13.31
C ASP A 90 13.22 13.42 -13.84
N HIS A 91 13.18 13.29 -15.17
CA HIS A 91 13.29 12.02 -15.89
C HIS A 91 12.21 10.97 -15.59
N LYS A 92 11.09 11.34 -14.97
CA LYS A 92 9.93 10.46 -14.77
C LYS A 92 8.89 10.61 -15.86
N VAL A 93 8.14 9.54 -16.13
CA VAL A 93 6.99 9.62 -17.05
C VAL A 93 5.94 10.59 -16.50
N ARG A 94 5.40 11.45 -17.37
CA ARG A 94 4.43 12.49 -17.01
C ARG A 94 3.10 12.27 -17.72
N PRO A 95 1.98 12.71 -17.12
CA PRO A 95 0.73 12.80 -17.85
C PRO A 95 0.81 13.94 -18.89
N THR A 96 -0.05 13.88 -19.89
CA THR A 96 -0.32 15.03 -20.77
C THR A 96 -1.26 16.00 -20.06
N LYS A 97 -2.25 15.47 -19.32
CA LYS A 97 -3.35 16.24 -18.73
C LYS A 97 -3.57 15.91 -17.26
N ILE A 98 -3.80 16.93 -16.45
CA ILE A 98 -4.35 16.81 -15.09
C ILE A 98 -5.77 17.38 -15.14
N ARG A 99 -6.78 16.61 -14.71
CA ARG A 99 -8.19 16.99 -14.79
C ARG A 99 -8.95 16.69 -13.50
N GLU A 100 -9.99 17.46 -13.21
CA GLU A 100 -10.82 17.22 -12.03
C GLU A 100 -11.58 15.89 -12.14
N TRP A 101 -11.53 15.10 -11.06
CA TRP A 101 -12.30 13.87 -10.90
C TRP A 101 -13.71 14.19 -10.40
N THR A 102 -14.55 14.69 -11.30
CA THR A 102 -15.91 15.13 -11.00
C THR A 102 -16.83 14.05 -10.42
N ASN A 103 -16.60 12.78 -10.79
CA ASN A 103 -17.38 11.64 -10.31
C ASN A 103 -16.93 11.08 -8.94
N PHE A 104 -15.81 11.56 -8.39
CA PHE A 104 -15.27 11.10 -7.10
C PHE A 104 -16.31 11.08 -5.97
N PRO A 105 -17.15 12.11 -5.76
CA PRO A 105 -18.14 12.12 -4.69
C PRO A 105 -19.12 10.95 -4.80
N THR A 106 -19.69 10.74 -5.99
CA THR A 106 -20.66 9.68 -6.25
C THR A 106 -20.06 8.29 -6.01
N GLU A 107 -18.84 8.08 -6.48
CA GLU A 107 -18.12 6.82 -6.30
C GLU A 107 -17.79 6.56 -4.81
N GLN A 108 -17.33 7.58 -4.08
CA GLN A 108 -17.07 7.47 -2.64
C GLN A 108 -18.36 7.17 -1.85
N ILE A 109 -19.47 7.85 -2.16
CA ILE A 109 -20.77 7.62 -1.51
C ILE A 109 -21.25 6.19 -1.74
N SER A 110 -21.01 5.61 -2.92
CA SER A 110 -21.36 4.21 -3.18
C SER A 110 -20.69 3.26 -2.19
N ILE A 111 -19.40 3.48 -1.89
CA ILE A 111 -18.67 2.67 -0.90
C ILE A 111 -19.28 2.82 0.50
N TRP A 112 -19.64 4.05 0.88
CA TRP A 112 -20.31 4.30 2.16
C TRP A 112 -21.68 3.64 2.24
N ASN A 113 -22.47 3.64 1.16
CA ASN A 113 -23.76 2.96 1.12
C ASN A 113 -23.60 1.46 1.34
N ASP A 114 -22.60 0.84 0.69
CA ASP A 114 -22.27 -0.59 0.89
C ASP A 114 -21.85 -0.86 2.34
N LEU A 115 -21.00 0.01 2.92
CA LEU A 115 -20.52 -0.12 4.29
C LEU A 115 -21.63 0.06 5.34
N MET A 116 -22.51 1.04 5.14
CA MET A 116 -23.67 1.31 6.01
C MET A 116 -24.85 0.37 5.75
N SER A 117 -24.75 -0.50 4.73
CA SER A 117 -25.77 -1.51 4.45
C SER A 117 -25.72 -2.68 5.43
N ALA A 118 -24.55 -2.95 6.02
CA ALA A 118 -24.32 -4.03 6.96
C ALA A 118 -24.54 -3.62 8.42
N GLU A 119 -24.90 -4.59 9.27
CA GLU A 119 -25.02 -4.42 10.73
C GLU A 119 -23.68 -4.01 11.38
N PHE A 120 -22.57 -4.27 10.69
CA PHE A 120 -21.20 -3.93 11.07
C PHE A 120 -21.02 -2.50 11.60
N ALA A 121 -21.69 -1.50 11.00
CA ALA A 121 -21.54 -0.11 11.41
C ALA A 121 -22.04 0.16 12.84
N THR A 122 -22.93 -0.68 13.36
CA THR A 122 -23.51 -0.57 14.71
C THR A 122 -22.83 -1.44 15.75
N GLU A 123 -21.97 -2.37 15.33
CA GLU A 123 -21.25 -3.27 16.22
C GLU A 123 -20.03 -2.58 16.85
N ARG A 124 -19.71 -2.96 18.10
CA ARG A 124 -18.63 -2.34 18.90
C ARG A 124 -17.33 -3.13 18.79
N HIS A 125 -16.65 -2.98 17.66
CA HIS A 125 -15.39 -3.69 17.38
C HIS A 125 -14.12 -2.87 17.57
N PHE A 126 -14.25 -1.54 17.70
CA PHE A 126 -13.12 -0.64 17.54
C PHE A 126 -12.57 -0.09 18.85
N THR A 127 -11.39 0.52 18.76
CA THR A 127 -10.64 1.03 19.90
C THR A 127 -11.50 1.91 20.81
N PRO A 128 -11.47 1.69 22.14
CA PRO A 128 -12.19 2.54 23.10
C PRO A 128 -11.79 4.01 23.02
N LEU A 129 -12.73 4.90 23.34
CA LEU A 129 -12.52 6.35 23.25
C LEU A 129 -11.37 6.83 24.16
N LEU A 130 -11.21 6.24 25.34
CA LEU A 130 -10.11 6.56 26.25
C LEU A 130 -8.75 6.32 25.60
N ALA A 131 -8.58 5.19 24.91
CA ALA A 131 -7.33 4.88 24.23
C ALA A 131 -7.07 5.83 23.05
N LEU A 132 -8.10 6.23 22.31
CA LEU A 132 -7.97 7.24 21.25
C LEU A 132 -7.50 8.61 21.80
N LYS A 133 -7.99 9.00 22.98
CA LYS A 133 -7.54 10.23 23.65
C LYS A 133 -6.05 10.15 24.04
N GLU A 134 -5.60 9.02 24.57
CA GLU A 134 -4.18 8.83 24.92
C GLU A 134 -3.29 8.83 23.68
N TYR A 135 -3.66 8.10 22.63
CA TYR A 135 -2.93 8.16 21.35
C TYR A 135 -2.88 9.57 20.76
N GLY A 136 -3.95 10.36 20.93
CA GLY A 136 -3.99 11.76 20.50
C GLY A 136 -3.02 12.64 21.28
N LYS A 137 -2.84 12.41 22.58
CA LYS A 137 -1.83 13.12 23.39
C LYS A 137 -0.42 12.80 22.94
N GLU A 138 -0.12 11.53 22.64
CA GLU A 138 1.18 11.11 22.13
C GLU A 138 1.48 11.71 20.74
N ALA A 139 0.50 11.68 19.84
CA ALA A 139 0.64 12.21 18.48
C ALA A 139 0.92 13.73 18.47
N ARG A 140 0.25 14.49 19.35
CA ARG A 140 0.46 15.95 19.52
C ARG A 140 1.83 16.31 20.09
N GLY A 141 2.55 15.35 20.69
CA GLY A 141 3.87 15.59 21.27
C GLY A 141 4.98 15.77 20.23
N ARG A 142 4.73 15.49 18.95
CA ARG A 142 5.72 15.63 17.87
C ARG A 142 5.25 16.63 16.81
N MET A 143 6.12 17.57 16.47
CA MET A 143 5.89 18.52 15.38
C MET A 143 6.34 17.91 14.05
N VAL A 144 5.58 18.14 12.98
CA VAL A 144 5.91 17.67 11.64
C VAL A 144 6.87 18.64 10.97
N GLY A 145 8.14 18.23 10.84
CA GLY A 145 9.20 19.01 10.17
C GLY A 145 9.84 18.31 8.97
N SER A 146 9.37 17.10 8.64
CA SER A 146 9.89 16.27 7.56
C SER A 146 8.83 15.29 7.02
N GLU A 147 9.10 14.70 5.86
CA GLU A 147 8.29 13.61 5.30
C GLU A 147 8.23 12.38 6.22
N ILE A 148 9.31 12.12 6.97
CA ILE A 148 9.38 11.00 7.93
C ILE A 148 8.45 11.27 9.12
N ASP A 149 8.45 12.50 9.64
CA ASP A 149 7.55 12.89 10.74
C ASP A 149 6.09 12.83 10.29
N LEU A 150 5.81 13.28 9.05
CA LEU A 150 4.48 13.19 8.46
C LEU A 150 4.04 11.73 8.32
N SER A 151 4.91 10.86 7.77
CA SER A 151 4.62 9.43 7.67
C SER A 151 4.33 8.79 9.04
N TYR A 152 5.08 9.17 10.09
CA TYR A 152 4.80 8.68 11.44
C TYR A 152 3.43 9.15 11.94
N PHE A 153 3.09 10.43 11.74
CA PHE A 153 1.79 10.98 12.10
C PHE A 153 0.65 10.26 11.37
N GLU A 154 0.74 10.15 10.05
CA GLU A 154 -0.26 9.46 9.21
C GLU A 154 -0.41 8.00 9.60
N ARG A 155 0.69 7.31 9.91
CA ARG A 155 0.66 5.92 10.37
C ARG A 155 -0.12 5.74 11.67
N GLN A 156 0.04 6.65 12.63
CA GLN A 156 -0.62 6.57 13.94
C GLN A 156 -2.10 7.00 13.91
N THR A 157 -2.40 8.01 13.08
CA THR A 157 -3.71 8.66 13.07
C THR A 157 -4.65 8.08 12.03
N ILE A 158 -4.14 7.62 10.88
CA ILE A 158 -4.92 7.18 9.72
C ILE A 158 -4.59 5.73 9.36
N GLU A 159 -3.38 5.41 8.91
CA GLU A 159 -3.07 4.12 8.25
C GLU A 159 -3.39 2.91 9.16
N SER A 160 -2.93 2.94 10.42
CA SER A 160 -3.17 1.84 11.37
C SER A 160 -4.65 1.71 11.73
N ARG A 161 -5.41 2.82 11.66
CA ARG A 161 -6.85 2.84 11.94
C ARG A 161 -7.63 2.27 10.76
N VAL A 162 -7.25 2.62 9.53
CA VAL A 162 -7.79 2.01 8.31
C VAL A 162 -7.54 0.50 8.30
N ALA A 163 -6.31 0.06 8.56
CA ALA A 163 -5.96 -1.36 8.63
C ALA A 163 -6.81 -2.08 9.71
N SER A 164 -6.95 -1.49 10.90
CA SER A 164 -7.81 -2.04 11.95
C SER A 164 -9.28 -2.18 11.49
N VAL A 165 -9.81 -1.21 10.74
CA VAL A 165 -11.18 -1.31 10.23
C VAL A 165 -11.30 -2.41 9.19
N ILE A 166 -10.35 -2.49 8.25
CA ILE A 166 -10.36 -3.50 7.17
C ILE A 166 -10.22 -4.92 7.73
N LYS A 167 -9.38 -5.12 8.76
CA LYS A 167 -9.26 -6.40 9.46
C LYS A 167 -10.60 -6.87 10.03
N GLN A 168 -11.38 -5.98 10.62
CA GLN A 168 -12.71 -6.30 11.13
C GLN A 168 -13.72 -6.52 9.99
N LEU A 169 -13.63 -5.75 8.91
CA LEU A 169 -14.46 -5.97 7.71
C LEU A 169 -14.22 -7.34 7.08
N HIS A 170 -12.97 -7.81 7.04
CA HIS A 170 -12.62 -9.13 6.52
C HIS A 170 -13.21 -10.27 7.37
N ALA A 171 -13.45 -10.06 8.67
CA ALA A 171 -14.11 -11.05 9.53
C ALA A 171 -15.58 -11.28 9.13
N SER A 172 -16.24 -10.28 8.52
CA SER A 172 -17.60 -10.42 7.98
C SER A 172 -17.58 -11.04 6.58
N PRO A 173 -18.17 -12.23 6.35
CA PRO A 173 -18.16 -12.89 5.05
C PRO A 173 -18.79 -12.05 3.91
N GLN A 174 -19.86 -11.31 4.22
CA GLN A 174 -20.59 -10.48 3.26
C GLN A 174 -19.74 -9.30 2.78
N LEU A 175 -19.12 -8.57 3.72
CA LEU A 175 -18.28 -7.41 3.41
C LEU A 175 -16.95 -7.83 2.78
N ARG A 176 -16.37 -8.94 3.22
CA ARG A 176 -15.20 -9.56 2.58
C ARG A 176 -15.42 -9.83 1.10
N GLN A 177 -16.57 -10.40 0.72
CA GLN A 177 -16.89 -10.67 -0.68
C GLN A 177 -17.18 -9.38 -1.46
N THR A 178 -17.93 -8.44 -0.86
CA THR A 178 -18.29 -7.16 -1.47
C THR A 178 -17.07 -6.33 -1.82
N PHE A 179 -16.10 -6.24 -0.91
CA PHE A 179 -14.88 -5.45 -1.09
C PHE A 179 -13.67 -6.25 -1.57
N ARG A 180 -13.81 -7.56 -1.83
CA ARG A 180 -12.72 -8.46 -2.28
C ARG A 180 -11.47 -8.40 -1.37
N LEU A 181 -11.71 -8.42 -0.06
CA LEU A 181 -10.63 -8.37 0.93
C LEU A 181 -9.93 -9.72 1.04
N ASN A 182 -8.59 -9.75 0.91
CA ASN A 182 -7.79 -10.97 1.05
C ASN A 182 -7.38 -11.27 2.50
N GLY A 183 -7.53 -10.28 3.39
CA GLY A 183 -7.11 -10.35 4.78
C GLY A 183 -7.09 -8.97 5.41
N ASP A 184 -5.89 -8.41 5.55
CA ASP A 184 -5.64 -7.08 6.10
C ASP A 184 -5.06 -6.15 5.01
N VAL A 185 -4.89 -4.87 5.32
CA VAL A 185 -4.17 -3.92 4.48
C VAL A 185 -2.87 -3.49 5.17
N THR A 186 -1.77 -3.51 4.41
CA THR A 186 -0.46 -3.05 4.90
C THR A 186 0.01 -1.84 4.12
N PHE A 187 0.60 -0.88 4.85
CA PHE A 187 1.24 0.32 4.33
C PHE A 187 2.74 0.11 4.44
N GLU A 188 3.44 -0.03 3.32
CA GLU A 188 4.84 -0.42 3.29
C GLU A 188 5.69 0.58 2.52
N ASN A 189 6.84 0.94 3.09
CA ASN A 189 7.86 1.72 2.40
C ASN A 189 8.90 0.79 1.76
N HIS A 190 9.15 0.97 0.46
CA HIS A 190 10.06 0.14 -0.31
C HIS A 190 11.51 0.65 -0.39
N ALA A 191 11.89 1.62 0.43
CA ALA A 191 13.24 2.18 0.47
C ALA A 191 14.36 1.12 0.55
N ASN A 192 14.08 -0.02 1.20
CA ASN A 192 15.02 -1.14 1.40
C ASN A 192 14.58 -2.44 0.70
N THR A 193 13.58 -2.38 -0.18
CA THR A 193 13.15 -3.57 -0.92
C THR A 193 14.11 -3.80 -2.08
N LEU A 194 14.61 -5.04 -2.23
CA LEU A 194 15.63 -5.39 -3.24
C LEU A 194 16.95 -4.60 -3.08
N THR A 195 17.42 -4.36 -1.84
CA THR A 195 18.72 -3.74 -1.53
C THR A 195 19.71 -4.72 -0.90
N ASP A 196 21.01 -4.54 -1.15
CA ASP A 196 22.05 -5.37 -0.54
C ASP A 196 22.20 -5.03 0.96
N GLU A 197 21.85 -5.95 1.86
CA GLU A 197 22.01 -5.80 3.31
C GLU A 197 23.47 -5.53 3.72
N SER A 198 24.45 -5.95 2.91
CA SER A 198 25.86 -5.68 3.15
C SER A 198 26.22 -4.19 3.01
N ASN A 199 25.48 -3.43 2.19
CA ASN A 199 25.64 -1.98 2.09
C ASN A 199 25.02 -1.26 3.29
N ILE A 200 23.90 -1.76 3.83
CA ILE A 200 23.23 -1.19 5.01
C ILE A 200 24.11 -1.34 6.25
N THR A 201 24.74 -2.50 6.42
CA THR A 201 25.68 -2.76 7.53
C THR A 201 26.99 -1.98 7.40
N ALA A 202 27.49 -1.76 6.18
CA ALA A 202 28.63 -0.87 5.91
C ALA A 202 28.30 0.61 6.22
N ASP A 203 27.10 1.07 5.87
CA ASP A 203 26.66 2.44 6.20
C ASP A 203 26.45 2.61 7.71
N MET A 204 25.86 1.64 8.40
CA MET A 204 25.71 1.68 9.87
C MET A 204 27.05 1.64 10.62
N SER A 205 28.03 0.90 10.12
CA SER A 205 29.38 0.87 10.73
C SER A 205 30.21 2.13 10.42
N SER A 206 29.76 2.96 9.47
CA SER A 206 30.33 4.29 9.22
C SER A 206 29.74 5.41 10.09
N LEU A 207 28.68 5.13 10.88
CA LEU A 207 28.10 6.05 11.87
C LEU A 207 28.90 5.98 13.18
N SER A 208 30.13 6.48 13.17
CA SER A 208 30.84 6.82 14.41
C SER A 208 30.25 8.11 15.01
N LEU A 209 29.93 8.08 16.30
CA LEU A 209 29.44 9.20 17.13
C LEU A 209 30.53 10.26 17.40
N THR A 210 31.19 10.76 16.36
CA THR A 210 32.01 11.96 16.46
C THR A 210 31.34 13.08 15.68
N GLN A 211 30.90 14.11 16.40
CA GLN A 211 30.45 15.38 15.83
C GLN A 211 31.56 15.91 14.90
N GLY A 212 31.34 15.81 13.59
CA GLY A 212 32.30 16.22 12.59
C GLY A 212 31.61 16.58 11.29
N GLN A 213 31.33 17.88 11.14
CA GLN A 213 30.98 18.67 9.95
C GLN A 213 30.00 18.08 8.90
N PRO A 214 28.99 18.87 8.45
CA PRO A 214 28.06 18.43 7.43
C PRO A 214 28.81 18.11 6.14
N ARG A 215 28.63 16.87 5.64
CA ARG A 215 29.11 16.43 4.33
C ARG A 215 28.54 17.35 3.26
N ARG A 216 29.34 18.33 2.83
CA ARG A 216 29.12 19.12 1.61
C ARG A 216 29.08 18.16 0.42
N SER A 217 28.15 18.38 -0.50
CA SER A 217 28.13 17.66 -1.77
C SER A 217 29.43 17.89 -2.54
N ASP A 218 29.96 16.83 -3.18
CA ASP A 218 31.17 16.90 -4.03
C ASP A 218 31.04 17.95 -5.16
N ARG A 219 29.80 18.33 -5.51
CA ARG A 219 29.48 19.35 -6.51
C ARG A 219 29.70 20.78 -6.02
N LEU A 220 29.59 21.03 -4.70
CA LEU A 220 29.93 22.33 -4.09
C LEU A 220 31.43 22.48 -3.84
N ALA A 221 32.16 21.37 -3.64
CA ALA A 221 33.62 21.40 -3.54
C ALA A 221 34.28 21.84 -4.87
N ALA A 222 33.68 21.50 -6.01
CA ALA A 222 34.16 21.92 -7.33
C ALA A 222 34.00 23.42 -7.61
N LYS A 223 33.16 24.15 -6.84
CA LYS A 223 32.98 25.61 -6.99
C LYS A 223 33.96 26.44 -6.15
N SER A 224 34.76 25.83 -5.26
CA SER A 224 35.66 26.57 -4.36
C SER A 224 37.17 26.35 -4.58
N SER A 225 37.59 25.60 -5.61
CA SER A 225 39.02 25.38 -5.88
C SER A 225 39.47 26.08 -7.17
N ASN A 226 39.93 27.33 -7.07
CA ASN A 226 40.74 27.99 -8.10
C ASN A 226 42.20 27.49 -8.05
N VAL A 227 42.42 26.18 -8.25
CA VAL A 227 43.76 25.64 -8.47
C VAL A 227 43.72 24.60 -9.58
N SER A 228 44.41 24.91 -10.67
CA SER A 228 44.57 24.09 -11.86
C SER A 228 45.30 22.79 -11.53
N LEU A 229 44.60 21.65 -11.62
CA LEU A 229 45.19 20.31 -11.67
C LEU A 229 44.66 19.58 -12.92
N PRO A 230 45.49 18.71 -13.56
CA PRO A 230 45.22 18.19 -14.90
C PRO A 230 44.05 17.19 -14.92
N PRO A 231 43.39 17.01 -16.09
CA PRO A 231 42.09 16.35 -16.18
C PRO A 231 42.22 14.85 -15.96
N ARG A 232 41.64 14.36 -14.85
CA ARG A 232 41.33 12.94 -14.68
C ARG A 232 40.02 12.68 -15.42
N GLN A 233 40.06 11.78 -16.40
CA GLN A 233 38.90 11.37 -17.19
C GLN A 233 37.72 10.96 -16.29
N PRO A 234 36.51 11.50 -16.50
CA PRO A 234 35.33 11.04 -15.79
C PRO A 234 34.88 9.71 -16.38
N GLN A 235 35.18 8.60 -15.70
CA GLN A 235 34.41 7.38 -15.87
C GLN A 235 32.99 7.64 -15.34
N ARG A 236 32.11 8.14 -16.22
CA ARG A 236 30.66 8.15 -16.00
C ARG A 236 30.18 6.70 -16.01
N ALA A 237 30.22 6.05 -14.86
CA ALA A 237 29.27 4.98 -14.58
C ALA A 237 27.94 5.65 -14.21
N THR A 238 27.07 5.85 -15.20
CA THR A 238 25.64 6.11 -14.98
C THR A 238 25.06 4.89 -14.28
N GLN A 239 25.16 4.84 -12.95
CA GLN A 239 24.30 3.96 -12.17
C GLN A 239 22.88 4.50 -12.27
N PRO A 240 21.89 3.70 -12.69
CA PRO A 240 20.50 4.10 -12.60
C PRO A 240 20.21 4.43 -11.13
N ARG A 241 19.86 5.69 -10.87
CA ARG A 241 19.46 6.13 -9.54
C ARG A 241 18.16 5.42 -9.19
N ARG A 242 18.24 4.43 -8.31
CA ARG A 242 17.04 3.82 -7.71
C ARG A 242 16.10 4.92 -7.22
N PRO A 243 14.78 4.79 -7.42
CA PRO A 243 13.82 5.68 -6.78
C PRO A 243 14.05 5.65 -5.26
N ARG A 244 14.46 6.79 -4.68
CA ARG A 244 14.79 6.88 -3.25
C ARG A 244 13.54 7.17 -2.41
N ALA A 245 13.45 6.41 -1.31
CA ALA A 245 13.00 6.73 0.06
C ALA A 245 11.55 7.18 0.39
N ASP A 246 10.79 7.80 -0.50
CA ASP A 246 9.52 8.46 -0.09
C ASP A 246 8.23 7.71 -0.50
N GLN A 247 8.37 6.48 -0.99
CA GLN A 247 7.26 5.72 -1.58
C GLN A 247 6.60 4.78 -0.58
N PHE A 248 5.31 5.00 -0.34
CA PHE A 248 4.48 4.07 0.41
C PHE A 248 3.50 3.40 -0.54
N CYS A 249 3.52 2.08 -0.59
CA CYS A 249 2.52 1.29 -1.31
C CYS A 249 1.58 0.64 -0.32
N VAL A 250 0.29 0.64 -0.66
CA VAL A 250 -0.76 0.02 0.12
C VAL A 250 -1.11 -1.32 -0.51
N TYR A 251 -1.10 -2.38 0.30
CA TYR A 251 -1.30 -3.75 -0.17
C TYR A 251 -2.54 -4.39 0.43
N ASN A 252 -3.31 -5.10 -0.39
CA ASN A 252 -4.31 -6.07 0.07
C ASN A 252 -3.60 -7.39 0.41
N LYS A 253 -3.31 -7.59 1.70
CA LYS A 253 -2.50 -8.70 2.21
C LYS A 253 -3.40 -9.86 2.65
N GLY A 254 -3.16 -11.03 2.06
CA GLY A 254 -3.81 -12.28 2.44
C GLY A 254 -2.81 -13.40 2.74
N PRO A 255 -3.32 -14.61 3.05
CA PRO A 255 -2.48 -15.79 3.33
C PRO A 255 -1.66 -16.24 2.12
N ASN A 256 -2.10 -15.91 0.90
CA ASN A 256 -1.46 -16.34 -0.35
C ASN A 256 -0.48 -15.31 -0.92
N GLY A 257 -0.32 -14.14 -0.28
CA GLY A 257 0.51 -13.04 -0.79
C GLY A 257 -0.11 -11.67 -0.55
N LYS A 258 0.55 -10.63 -1.04
CA LYS A 258 0.11 -9.23 -0.95
C LYS A 258 -0.03 -8.67 -2.36
N VAL A 259 -1.14 -7.98 -2.66
CA VAL A 259 -1.39 -7.37 -3.97
C VAL A 259 -1.42 -5.85 -3.80
N PRO A 260 -0.65 -5.07 -4.58
CA PRO A 260 -0.66 -3.62 -4.45
C PRO A 260 -2.00 -3.04 -4.90
N ALA A 261 -2.50 -2.06 -4.16
CA ALA A 261 -3.81 -1.42 -4.38
C ALA A 261 -3.66 0.03 -4.84
N TYR A 262 -2.81 0.81 -4.18
CA TYR A 262 -2.51 2.20 -4.55
C TYR A 262 -1.21 2.70 -3.91
N ILE A 263 -0.70 3.83 -4.40
CA ILE A 263 0.53 4.46 -3.90
C ILE A 263 0.21 5.77 -3.18
N ILE A 264 1.00 6.06 -2.15
CA ILE A 264 0.96 7.29 -1.37
C ILE A 264 2.30 8.00 -1.52
N GLU A 265 2.23 9.29 -1.83
CA GLU A 265 3.38 10.20 -1.80
C GLU A 265 3.16 11.21 -0.66
N TYR A 266 4.06 11.19 0.33
CA TYR A 266 4.07 12.16 1.41
C TYR A 266 4.93 13.35 1.04
N LYS A 267 4.38 14.56 1.19
CA LYS A 267 5.13 15.81 1.06
C LYS A 267 4.99 16.60 2.34
N ALA A 268 6.12 17.01 2.91
CA ALA A 268 6.06 17.80 4.13
C ALA A 268 5.32 19.14 3.87
N PRO A 269 4.44 19.59 4.79
CA PRO A 269 3.62 20.79 4.57
C PRO A 269 4.44 22.06 4.31
N HIS A 270 5.67 22.15 4.85
CA HIS A 270 6.57 23.28 4.58
C HIS A 270 7.17 23.29 3.17
N LYS A 271 7.14 22.16 2.46
CA LYS A 271 7.62 22.01 1.07
C LYS A 271 6.51 22.26 0.05
N VAL A 272 5.29 21.84 0.38
CA VAL A 272 4.09 22.04 -0.45
C VAL A 272 2.93 22.35 0.49
N SER A 273 2.72 23.64 0.76
CA SER A 273 1.69 24.06 1.73
C SER A 273 0.28 24.03 1.13
N LEU A 274 -0.74 24.09 1.97
CA LEU A 274 -2.13 24.19 1.54
C LEU A 274 -2.36 25.39 0.60
N ALA A 275 -1.67 26.51 0.81
CA ALA A 275 -1.73 27.68 -0.07
C ALA A 275 -1.21 27.40 -1.48
N HIS A 276 -0.11 26.65 -1.61
CA HIS A 276 0.43 26.23 -2.90
C HIS A 276 -0.57 25.34 -3.65
N ILE A 277 -1.20 24.40 -2.95
CA ILE A 277 -2.19 23.48 -3.53
C ILE A 277 -3.43 24.26 -4.00
N LYS A 278 -4.00 25.12 -3.16
CA LYS A 278 -5.21 25.89 -3.51
C LYS A 278 -5.02 26.86 -4.66
N THR A 279 -3.80 27.37 -4.82
CA THR A 279 -3.46 28.30 -5.90
C THR A 279 -3.12 27.53 -7.18
N GLY A 280 -2.32 26.47 -7.06
CA GLY A 280 -1.75 25.74 -8.20
C GLY A 280 -2.64 24.66 -8.79
N LEU A 281 -3.50 24.01 -8.00
CA LEU A 281 -4.27 22.85 -8.45
C LEU A 281 -5.48 23.28 -9.30
N GLU A 282 -5.48 22.86 -10.56
CA GLU A 282 -6.57 23.06 -11.51
C GLU A 282 -6.47 22.05 -12.66
N ASP A 283 -7.45 22.09 -13.56
CA ASP A 283 -7.33 21.47 -14.88
C ASP A 283 -6.17 22.12 -15.65
N MET A 284 -5.17 21.32 -16.01
CA MET A 284 -3.96 21.85 -16.67
C MET A 284 -3.43 20.90 -17.74
N ASP A 285 -2.97 21.47 -18.85
CA ASP A 285 -2.17 20.78 -19.85
C ASP A 285 -0.68 20.95 -19.52
N LEU A 286 0.04 19.85 -19.34
CA LEU A 286 1.42 19.92 -18.87
C LEU A 286 2.35 20.55 -19.92
N ASP A 287 2.02 20.47 -21.20
CA ASP A 287 2.83 21.10 -22.25
C ASP A 287 2.82 22.62 -22.16
N GLU A 288 1.78 23.20 -21.55
CA GLU A 288 1.66 24.63 -21.29
C GLU A 288 2.35 25.00 -19.98
N VAL A 289 2.14 24.21 -18.92
CA VAL A 289 2.73 24.46 -17.57
C VAL A 289 4.26 24.35 -17.59
N LEU A 290 4.81 23.49 -18.42
CA LEU A 290 6.26 23.27 -18.54
C LEU A 290 6.98 24.38 -19.31
N ARG A 291 6.27 25.27 -20.03
CA ARG A 291 6.90 26.39 -20.73
C ARG A 291 7.36 27.44 -19.73
N PHE A 292 8.68 27.61 -19.62
CA PHE A 292 9.27 28.65 -18.79
C PHE A 292 9.06 30.04 -19.39
N GLN A 293 8.68 31.00 -18.56
CA GLN A 293 8.61 32.42 -18.93
C GLN A 293 9.58 33.24 -18.05
N GLU A 294 10.21 34.29 -18.59
CA GLU A 294 11.18 35.10 -17.82
C GLU A 294 10.56 35.86 -16.63
N LYS A 295 9.24 36.06 -16.63
CA LYS A 295 8.46 36.64 -15.54
C LYS A 295 7.26 35.75 -15.26
N GLU A 296 7.38 34.87 -14.27
CA GLU A 296 6.30 33.98 -13.88
C GLU A 296 5.50 34.56 -12.73
N SER A 297 4.18 34.41 -12.80
CA SER A 297 3.30 34.71 -11.67
C SER A 297 3.50 33.70 -10.55
N SER A 298 3.11 34.05 -9.32
CA SER A 298 3.09 33.09 -8.21
C SER A 298 2.14 31.92 -8.48
N GLU A 299 1.08 32.15 -9.27
CA GLU A 299 0.15 31.11 -9.70
C GLU A 299 0.82 30.09 -10.62
N ASP A 300 1.57 30.52 -11.63
CA ASP A 300 2.26 29.63 -12.58
C ASP A 300 3.33 28.78 -11.89
N ILE A 301 4.03 29.37 -10.93
CA ILE A 301 4.99 28.62 -10.11
C ILE A 301 4.24 27.58 -9.27
N CYS A 302 3.15 27.94 -8.58
CA CYS A 302 2.34 26.99 -7.81
C CYS A 302 1.78 25.86 -8.68
N ARG A 303 1.28 26.17 -9.89
CA ARG A 303 0.79 25.18 -10.87
C ARG A 303 1.89 24.18 -11.20
N ARG A 304 3.10 24.66 -11.47
CA ARG A 304 4.24 23.80 -11.81
C ARG A 304 4.69 22.92 -10.64
N VAL A 305 4.70 23.45 -9.42
CA VAL A 305 5.02 22.67 -8.21
C VAL A 305 4.01 21.55 -8.00
N VAL A 306 2.72 21.86 -8.05
CA VAL A 306 1.65 20.86 -7.89
C VAL A 306 1.70 19.83 -9.03
N ALA A 307 1.91 20.26 -10.27
CA ALA A 307 2.07 19.37 -11.41
C ALA A 307 3.26 18.42 -11.26
N ALA A 308 4.39 18.90 -10.74
CA ALA A 308 5.57 18.09 -10.48
C ALA A 308 5.31 17.03 -9.40
N VAL A 309 4.63 17.40 -8.31
CA VAL A 309 4.26 16.48 -7.22
C VAL A 309 3.29 15.40 -7.73
N ILE A 310 2.26 15.78 -8.48
CA ILE A 310 1.31 14.83 -9.10
C ILE A 310 2.04 13.93 -10.09
N THR A 311 2.94 14.49 -10.91
CA THR A 311 3.74 13.72 -11.88
C THR A 311 4.60 12.66 -11.20
N GLN A 312 5.20 13.01 -10.06
CA GLN A 312 5.97 12.06 -9.26
C GLN A 312 5.12 10.85 -8.84
N THR A 313 3.93 11.07 -8.28
CA THR A 313 3.02 9.98 -7.88
C THR A 313 2.49 9.22 -9.10
N PHE A 314 2.10 9.94 -10.15
CA PHE A 314 1.61 9.38 -11.41
C PHE A 314 2.61 8.42 -12.02
N SER A 315 3.90 8.78 -12.06
CA SER A 315 4.94 7.91 -12.61
C SER A 315 4.98 6.55 -11.91
N TYR A 316 4.86 6.54 -10.58
CA TYR A 316 4.80 5.29 -9.83
C TYR A 316 3.50 4.52 -10.06
N MET A 317 2.36 5.21 -10.22
CA MET A 317 1.11 4.56 -10.58
C MET A 317 1.21 3.85 -11.94
N ILE A 318 1.83 4.48 -12.94
CA ILE A 318 2.07 3.86 -14.25
C ILE A 318 3.00 2.65 -14.12
N HIS A 319 4.16 2.82 -13.47
CA HIS A 319 5.14 1.75 -13.31
C HIS A 319 4.63 0.56 -12.47
N GLY A 320 3.78 0.82 -11.47
CA GLY A 320 3.12 -0.20 -10.67
C GLY A 320 1.85 -0.80 -11.29
N GLY A 321 1.39 -0.29 -12.43
CA GLY A 321 0.14 -0.73 -13.06
C GLY A 321 -1.10 -0.44 -12.20
N LEU A 322 -1.09 0.66 -11.45
CA LEU A 322 -2.12 1.01 -10.46
C LEU A 322 -3.10 2.06 -11.00
N GLU A 323 -4.38 1.88 -10.70
CA GLU A 323 -5.42 2.86 -11.06
C GLU A 323 -5.44 4.06 -10.11
N TYR A 324 -5.10 3.84 -8.83
CA TYR A 324 -5.30 4.81 -7.78
C TYR A 324 -3.98 5.18 -7.07
N GLY A 325 -3.94 6.40 -6.56
CA GLY A 325 -2.89 6.89 -5.68
C GLY A 325 -3.34 8.17 -4.98
N TYR A 326 -2.59 8.67 -4.02
CA TYR A 326 -2.81 10.03 -3.51
C TYR A 326 -1.53 10.70 -3.01
N VAL A 327 -1.55 12.02 -3.00
CA VAL A 327 -0.54 12.86 -2.36
C VAL A 327 -1.11 13.34 -1.03
N CYS A 328 -0.32 13.26 0.04
CA CYS A 328 -0.71 13.74 1.37
C CYS A 328 0.32 14.73 1.93
N THR A 329 -0.18 15.86 2.41
CA THR A 329 0.60 16.87 3.15
C THR A 329 0.26 16.93 4.64
N GLY A 330 -0.61 16.03 5.12
CA GLY A 330 -1.23 16.06 6.44
C GLY A 330 -2.47 16.95 6.47
N GLU A 331 -2.37 18.15 5.91
CA GLU A 331 -3.49 19.11 5.82
C GLU A 331 -4.42 18.81 4.62
N ALA A 332 -3.85 18.39 3.49
CA ALA A 332 -4.58 18.13 2.26
C ALA A 332 -4.28 16.74 1.69
N PHE A 333 -5.30 16.17 1.05
CA PHE A 333 -5.24 14.91 0.32
C PHE A 333 -5.62 15.18 -1.14
N ILE A 334 -4.71 14.88 -2.08
CA ILE A 334 -4.97 14.93 -3.51
C ILE A 334 -5.13 13.50 -4.00
N PHE A 335 -6.37 13.03 -4.12
CA PHE A 335 -6.69 11.69 -4.61
C PHE A 335 -6.57 11.64 -6.12
N LEU A 336 -5.86 10.64 -6.64
CA LEU A 336 -5.55 10.48 -8.05
C LEU A 336 -6.17 9.22 -8.63
N ARG A 337 -6.56 9.30 -9.90
CA ARG A 337 -6.98 8.16 -10.72
C ARG A 337 -6.41 8.24 -12.13
N VAL A 338 -5.95 7.13 -12.65
CA VAL A 338 -5.54 6.96 -14.05
C VAL A 338 -6.43 5.89 -14.68
N LEU A 339 -7.08 6.19 -15.81
CA LEU A 339 -7.96 5.23 -16.48
C LEU A 339 -7.16 4.19 -17.26
N HIS A 340 -7.75 3.03 -17.51
CA HIS A 340 -7.10 1.96 -18.28
C HIS A 340 -6.88 2.37 -19.74
N ASP A 341 -7.89 2.97 -20.35
CA ASP A 341 -7.91 3.32 -21.78
C ASP A 341 -7.20 4.64 -22.09
N ASP A 342 -7.06 5.51 -21.08
CA ASP A 342 -6.36 6.80 -21.19
C ASP A 342 -5.32 6.95 -20.07
N PRO A 343 -4.11 6.42 -20.24
CA PRO A 343 -3.02 6.63 -19.30
C PRO A 343 -2.46 8.05 -19.36
N SER A 344 -2.80 8.87 -20.37
CA SER A 344 -2.25 10.21 -20.57
C SER A 344 -2.90 11.27 -19.68
N THR A 345 -4.06 10.98 -19.11
CA THR A 345 -4.78 11.86 -18.21
C THR A 345 -4.78 11.31 -16.79
N VAL A 346 -4.38 12.14 -15.83
CA VAL A 346 -4.59 11.87 -14.41
C VAL A 346 -5.74 12.72 -13.88
N TYR A 347 -6.69 12.06 -13.22
CA TYR A 347 -7.83 12.69 -12.59
C TYR A 347 -7.53 12.97 -11.12
N TYR A 348 -7.82 14.17 -10.62
CA TYR A 348 -7.55 14.57 -9.24
C TYR A 348 -8.82 14.97 -8.48
N TYR A 349 -8.86 14.70 -7.18
CA TYR A 349 -9.84 15.26 -6.25
C TYR A 349 -9.11 15.81 -5.02
N LEU A 350 -9.36 17.09 -4.69
CA LEU A 350 -8.79 17.74 -3.52
C LEU A 350 -9.73 17.60 -2.31
N SER A 351 -9.18 17.07 -1.24
CA SER A 351 -9.81 17.00 0.07
C SER A 351 -9.00 17.77 1.10
N VAL A 352 -9.68 18.54 1.92
CA VAL A 352 -9.08 19.30 3.03
C VAL A 352 -9.93 19.02 4.26
N PRO A 353 -9.66 17.93 5.00
CA PRO A 353 -10.59 17.41 6.02
C PRO A 353 -10.94 18.42 7.12
N GLU A 354 -10.01 19.29 7.51
CA GLU A 354 -10.28 20.35 8.50
C GLU A 354 -11.35 21.34 8.01
N GLU A 355 -11.31 21.71 6.72
CA GLU A 355 -12.30 22.60 6.10
C GLU A 355 -13.60 21.88 5.74
N ASP A 356 -13.50 20.65 5.24
CA ASP A 356 -14.63 19.88 4.74
C ASP A 356 -15.56 19.45 5.88
N VAL A 357 -14.97 19.08 7.03
CA VAL A 357 -15.72 18.71 8.24
C VAL A 357 -16.13 19.97 9.01
N GLY A 358 -15.19 20.88 9.25
CA GLY A 358 -15.34 22.02 10.16
C GLY A 358 -14.96 21.67 11.61
N THR A 359 -15.42 22.47 12.58
CA THR A 359 -15.01 22.33 13.99
C THR A 359 -15.57 21.09 14.71
N THR A 360 -16.65 20.51 14.18
CA THR A 360 -17.25 19.29 14.72
C THR A 360 -17.76 18.41 13.58
N THR A 361 -17.75 17.10 13.77
CA THR A 361 -18.25 16.13 12.78
C THR A 361 -19.77 16.14 12.63
N GLY A 362 -20.50 16.81 13.54
CA GLY A 362 -21.95 16.71 13.66
C GLY A 362 -22.45 15.37 14.21
N TRP A 363 -21.56 14.52 14.74
CA TRP A 363 -21.96 13.25 15.34
C TRP A 363 -22.69 13.46 16.67
N THR A 364 -23.94 13.00 16.75
CA THR A 364 -24.81 13.13 17.94
C THR A 364 -24.96 11.83 18.73
N GLY A 365 -24.34 10.73 18.27
CA GLY A 365 -24.56 9.38 18.79
C GLY A 365 -25.67 8.60 18.08
N ASN A 366 -26.47 9.24 17.22
CA ASN A 366 -27.49 8.58 16.43
C ASN A 366 -27.03 8.41 14.97
N PRO A 367 -26.90 7.17 14.46
CA PRO A 367 -26.52 6.88 13.07
C PRO A 367 -27.43 7.51 12.00
N ARG A 368 -28.64 7.92 12.37
CA ARG A 368 -29.65 8.51 11.46
C ARG A 368 -29.55 10.03 11.35
N ASP A 369 -28.80 10.67 12.23
CA ASP A 369 -28.64 12.12 12.20
C ASP A 369 -27.59 12.51 11.16
N GLY A 370 -27.80 13.68 10.54
CA GLY A 370 -26.86 14.21 9.56
C GLY A 370 -25.49 14.46 10.20
N ASN A 371 -24.46 13.81 9.65
CA ASN A 371 -23.07 13.96 10.10
C ASN A 371 -22.13 14.05 8.89
N ARG A 372 -20.89 14.44 9.16
CA ARG A 372 -19.82 14.65 8.17
C ARG A 372 -18.68 13.62 8.31
N LEU A 373 -18.97 12.46 8.89
CA LEU A 373 -17.94 11.45 9.18
C LEU A 373 -17.24 10.94 7.91
N HIS A 374 -17.95 10.90 6.78
CA HIS A 374 -17.39 10.54 5.48
C HIS A 374 -16.38 11.54 4.93
N LEU A 375 -16.40 12.80 5.41
CA LEU A 375 -15.48 13.85 5.00
C LEU A 375 -14.20 13.88 5.86
N THR A 376 -14.17 13.15 6.97
CA THR A 376 -12.97 13.03 7.80
C THR A 376 -11.82 12.38 7.01
N ALA A 377 -10.56 12.70 7.34
CA ALA A 377 -9.40 12.11 6.67
C ALA A 377 -9.46 10.57 6.69
N LEU A 378 -9.74 10.00 7.87
CA LEU A 378 -9.91 8.56 8.04
C LEU A 378 -11.06 8.00 7.20
N GLY A 379 -12.21 8.69 7.17
CA GLY A 379 -13.36 8.28 6.38
C GLY A 379 -13.06 8.26 4.87
N GLN A 380 -12.42 9.31 4.37
CA GLN A 380 -12.07 9.40 2.96
C GLN A 380 -11.04 8.36 2.54
N VAL A 381 -9.97 8.15 3.34
CA VAL A 381 -8.94 7.15 3.06
C VAL A 381 -9.49 5.72 3.20
N LEU A 382 -10.39 5.46 4.17
CA LEU A 382 -11.04 4.16 4.31
C LEU A 382 -11.85 3.81 3.06
N ALA A 383 -12.74 4.71 2.62
CA ALA A 383 -13.59 4.46 1.47
C ALA A 383 -12.78 4.43 0.16
N PHE A 384 -11.72 5.26 0.05
CA PHE A 384 -10.75 5.18 -1.03
C PHE A 384 -10.02 3.83 -1.08
N THR A 385 -9.59 3.32 0.07
CA THR A 385 -8.90 2.03 0.19
C THR A 385 -9.82 0.89 -0.22
N LEU A 386 -11.06 0.87 0.28
CA LEU A 386 -12.07 -0.14 -0.08
C LEU A 386 -12.43 -0.11 -1.57
N ARG A 387 -12.38 1.06 -2.22
CA ARG A 387 -12.50 1.17 -3.68
C ARG A 387 -11.28 0.61 -4.39
N ALA A 388 -10.08 0.98 -3.96
CA ALA A 388 -8.84 0.61 -4.63
C ALA A 388 -8.59 -0.90 -4.60
N VAL A 389 -8.83 -1.58 -3.47
CA VAL A 389 -8.63 -3.03 -3.33
C VAL A 389 -9.54 -3.88 -4.22
N ARG A 390 -10.64 -3.32 -4.74
CA ARG A 390 -11.56 -4.02 -5.66
C ARG A 390 -10.99 -4.10 -7.09
N VAL A 391 -10.06 -3.21 -7.43
CA VAL A 391 -9.50 -3.10 -8.77
C VAL A 391 -8.24 -3.96 -8.88
N PRO A 392 -8.16 -4.85 -9.90
CA PRO A 392 -6.95 -5.63 -10.14
C PRO A 392 -5.82 -4.76 -10.66
N THR A 393 -4.59 -5.16 -10.38
CA THR A 393 -3.39 -4.56 -10.98
C THR A 393 -3.37 -4.79 -12.48
N ARG A 394 -2.90 -3.78 -13.22
CA ARG A 394 -2.66 -3.88 -14.66
C ARG A 394 -1.40 -4.70 -14.90
N ASP A 395 -1.35 -5.39 -16.03
CA ASP A 395 -0.28 -6.32 -16.32
C ASP A 395 0.98 -5.61 -16.87
N THR A 396 2.06 -6.39 -16.99
CA THR A 396 3.34 -5.90 -17.50
C THR A 396 3.23 -5.33 -18.92
N ALA A 397 2.30 -5.86 -19.72
CA ALA A 397 2.09 -5.42 -21.10
C ALA A 397 1.53 -3.99 -21.13
N TRP A 398 0.47 -3.74 -20.36
CA TRP A 398 -0.11 -2.42 -20.20
C TRP A 398 0.91 -1.40 -19.69
N THR A 399 1.70 -1.75 -18.66
CA THR A 399 2.71 -0.85 -18.11
C THR A 399 3.77 -0.48 -19.14
N GLN A 400 4.26 -1.45 -19.91
CA GLN A 400 5.23 -1.15 -20.98
C GLN A 400 4.63 -0.29 -22.08
N TRP A 401 3.39 -0.58 -22.49
CA TRP A 401 2.68 0.22 -23.48
C TRP A 401 2.50 1.66 -22.99
N ALA A 402 2.03 1.86 -21.77
CA ALA A 402 1.82 3.19 -21.19
C ALA A 402 3.14 3.98 -21.12
N VAL A 403 4.21 3.39 -20.57
CA VAL A 403 5.53 4.04 -20.49
C VAL A 403 6.09 4.42 -21.86
N ARG A 404 5.83 3.64 -22.91
CA ARG A 404 6.29 3.95 -24.28
C ARG A 404 5.54 5.14 -24.91
N ASN A 405 4.27 5.31 -24.57
CA ASN A 405 3.41 6.34 -25.15
C ASN A 405 3.41 7.65 -24.35
N LEU A 406 3.90 7.62 -23.11
CA LEU A 406 3.97 8.79 -22.25
C LEU A 406 5.31 9.53 -22.41
N GLU A 407 5.24 10.84 -22.35
CA GLU A 407 6.43 11.67 -22.35
C GLU A 407 7.11 11.66 -20.98
N THR A 408 8.37 12.10 -20.96
CA THR A 408 9.15 12.24 -19.74
C THR A 408 9.17 13.70 -19.32
N TRP A 409 9.09 13.95 -18.01
CA TRP A 409 9.29 15.27 -17.45
C TRP A 409 10.77 15.68 -17.59
N VAL A 410 11.02 16.80 -18.28
CA VAL A 410 12.36 17.36 -18.49
C VAL A 410 12.34 18.83 -18.13
N MET A 411 12.81 19.18 -16.93
CA MET A 411 12.99 20.56 -16.47
C MET A 411 14.18 20.64 -15.52
N VAL A 412 14.97 21.71 -15.56
CA VAL A 412 16.08 21.94 -14.62
C VAL A 412 15.53 22.63 -13.37
N TYR A 413 15.53 21.93 -12.24
CA TYR A 413 14.78 22.23 -11.02
C TYR A 413 15.43 23.18 -9.99
N ASP A 414 16.69 23.58 -10.18
CA ASP A 414 17.49 24.13 -9.08
C ASP A 414 17.16 25.60 -8.67
N GLU A 415 16.31 26.34 -9.41
CA GLU A 415 16.14 27.79 -9.19
C GLU A 415 14.74 28.28 -8.83
N LEU A 416 13.68 27.46 -8.83
CA LEU A 416 12.29 27.97 -8.77
C LEU A 416 11.60 27.83 -7.42
N LEU A 417 12.01 26.89 -6.58
CA LEU A 417 11.30 26.57 -5.32
C LEU A 417 11.74 27.41 -4.13
N ASP A 418 12.99 27.88 -4.16
CA ASP A 418 13.49 28.86 -3.18
C ASP A 418 12.91 30.27 -3.43
N LYS A 419 12.11 30.47 -4.48
CA LYS A 419 11.60 31.80 -4.89
C LYS A 419 10.25 32.19 -4.28
N ILE A 420 9.46 31.26 -3.73
CA ILE A 420 8.14 31.59 -3.14
C ILE A 420 8.03 31.05 -1.72
N ALA A 421 7.89 31.94 -0.75
CA ALA A 421 7.38 31.57 0.57
C ALA A 421 5.86 31.63 0.57
N GLU A 422 5.21 30.85 1.44
CA GLU A 422 3.74 30.88 1.60
C GLU A 422 3.17 32.30 1.85
N LYS A 423 3.94 33.17 2.50
CA LYS A 423 3.56 34.57 2.76
C LYS A 423 3.47 35.43 1.49
N ASP A 424 4.06 34.96 0.39
CA ASP A 424 4.10 35.65 -0.90
C ASP A 424 2.90 35.25 -1.79
N ILE A 425 2.05 34.32 -1.34
CA ILE A 425 0.86 33.86 -2.05
C ILE A 425 -0.37 34.60 -1.50
N PRO A 426 -0.95 35.55 -2.25
CA PRO A 426 -2.13 36.28 -1.81
C PRO A 426 -3.34 35.34 -1.68
N SER A 427 -4.16 35.49 -0.64
CA SER A 427 -5.40 34.71 -0.52
C SER A 427 -6.39 34.92 -1.67
N SER A 428 -6.27 36.03 -2.41
CA SER A 428 -7.04 36.27 -3.64
C SER A 428 -6.68 35.33 -4.79
N ALA A 429 -5.49 34.72 -4.75
CA ALA A 429 -5.06 33.73 -5.73
C ALA A 429 -5.62 32.32 -5.44
N PHE A 430 -6.29 32.14 -4.30
CA PHE A 430 -6.89 30.86 -3.94
C PHE A 430 -8.10 30.59 -4.82
N LYS A 431 -8.07 29.43 -5.50
CA LYS A 431 -9.17 29.01 -6.35
C LYS A 431 -10.35 28.58 -5.47
N SER A 432 -11.55 28.90 -5.95
CA SER A 432 -12.77 28.51 -5.28
C SER A 432 -12.88 26.98 -5.22
N PRO A 433 -13.45 26.41 -4.14
CA PRO A 433 -13.72 24.98 -4.07
C PRO A 433 -14.49 24.52 -5.30
N THR A 434 -14.08 23.38 -5.86
CA THR A 434 -14.71 22.87 -7.08
C THR A 434 -16.15 22.43 -6.84
N SER A 435 -16.92 22.34 -7.92
CA SER A 435 -18.32 21.88 -7.86
C SER A 435 -18.43 20.48 -7.24
N SER A 436 -17.49 19.58 -7.57
CA SER A 436 -17.48 18.22 -7.01
C SER A 436 -17.24 18.19 -5.50
N ARG A 437 -16.31 19.02 -4.98
CA ARG A 437 -16.07 19.17 -3.54
C ARG A 437 -17.33 19.67 -2.83
N ASN A 438 -17.96 20.71 -3.36
CA ASN A 438 -19.22 21.24 -2.83
C ASN A 438 -20.37 20.24 -2.90
N ALA A 439 -20.40 19.35 -3.90
CA ALA A 439 -21.37 18.27 -3.98
C ALA A 439 -21.13 17.19 -2.92
N TYR A 440 -19.86 16.82 -2.67
CA TYR A 440 -19.53 15.82 -1.66
C TYR A 440 -19.81 16.30 -0.23
N CYS A 441 -19.50 17.56 0.07
CA CYS A 441 -19.80 18.18 1.36
C CYS A 441 -21.31 18.20 1.66
N ARG A 442 -22.16 18.25 0.62
CA ARG A 442 -23.62 18.21 0.74
C ARG A 442 -24.20 16.79 0.76
N ALA A 443 -23.41 15.78 0.40
CA ALA A 443 -23.85 14.40 0.41
C ALA A 443 -23.86 13.85 1.84
N THR A 444 -24.90 13.09 2.19
CA THR A 444 -24.97 12.38 3.47
C THR A 444 -25.20 10.89 3.20
N PRO A 445 -24.25 9.99 3.51
CA PRO A 445 -24.42 8.54 3.33
C PRO A 445 -25.37 7.90 4.35
N VAL A 446 -25.91 8.70 5.28
CA VAL A 446 -26.88 8.26 6.28
C VAL A 446 -28.21 7.87 5.61
N LYS A 447 -28.70 6.66 5.90
CA LYS A 447 -30.01 6.16 5.46
C LYS A 447 -31.14 6.98 6.10
N THR A 448 -31.46 8.12 5.53
CA THR A 448 -32.78 8.72 5.73
C THR A 448 -33.79 7.87 4.96
N ARG A 449 -34.77 7.32 5.67
CA ARG A 449 -35.92 6.65 5.05
C ARG A 449 -36.65 7.68 4.16
N SER A 450 -37.00 7.24 2.95
CA SER A 450 -37.79 7.93 1.90
C SER A 450 -37.23 9.22 1.30
N LYS A 451 -36.70 9.14 0.07
CA LYS A 451 -36.85 10.20 -0.94
C LYS A 451 -38.31 10.19 -1.41
N SER A 452 -39.22 10.89 -0.73
CA SER A 452 -40.40 11.41 -1.42
C SER A 452 -39.97 12.70 -2.12
N THR A 453 -40.26 12.77 -3.41
CA THR A 453 -40.24 13.98 -4.23
C THR A 453 -40.77 15.18 -3.45
N ALA A 454 -39.92 16.18 -3.22
CA ALA A 454 -40.36 17.49 -2.76
C ALA A 454 -39.84 18.52 -3.76
N ALA A 455 -40.72 18.83 -4.71
CA ALA A 455 -40.68 20.08 -5.43
C ALA A 455 -40.70 21.23 -4.42
N SER A 456 -39.90 22.25 -4.72
CA SER A 456 -39.89 23.57 -4.12
C SER A 456 -41.27 24.04 -3.66
N CYS A 457 -41.41 24.40 -2.37
CA CYS A 457 -42.31 25.45 -1.88
C CYS A 457 -41.88 25.91 -0.48
N ASN A 458 -41.58 27.21 -0.37
CA ASN A 458 -41.31 27.94 0.87
C ASN A 458 -42.56 28.00 1.78
N PRO A 459 -42.40 28.08 3.12
CA PRO A 459 -43.46 28.57 3.98
C PRO A 459 -43.12 29.98 4.49
N SER A 460 -43.95 30.96 4.15
CA SER A 460 -44.09 32.16 4.97
C SER A 460 -45.56 32.56 4.99
N GLN A 461 -46.11 32.38 6.20
CA GLN A 461 -47.15 33.19 6.84
C GLN A 461 -48.60 33.06 6.33
N SER A 462 -49.36 32.43 7.23
CA SER A 462 -50.79 32.57 7.48
C SER A 462 -51.32 34.01 7.40
N LEU A 463 -52.47 34.18 6.73
CA LEU A 463 -53.72 34.62 7.35
C LEU A 463 -54.85 34.51 6.31
N ALA A 464 -55.94 33.86 6.72
CA ALA A 464 -57.17 33.71 5.95
C ALA A 464 -58.08 34.93 6.17
N SER A 465 -58.85 35.27 5.13
CA SER A 465 -60.27 35.72 5.16
C SER A 465 -60.63 36.55 3.91
N PRO A 466 -61.92 36.61 3.53
CA PRO A 466 -62.34 36.28 2.16
C PRO A 466 -63.14 37.38 1.46
N ALA A 467 -63.54 37.06 0.21
CA ALA A 467 -64.78 37.42 -0.48
C ALA A 467 -64.67 38.27 -1.77
N HIS A 468 -65.52 37.83 -2.69
CA HIS A 468 -66.23 38.57 -3.74
C HIS A 468 -65.56 38.90 -5.08
N ASP A 469 -66.29 38.42 -6.09
CA ASP A 469 -66.70 39.03 -7.36
C ASP A 469 -65.81 38.93 -8.61
N ASP A 470 -66.40 38.16 -9.53
CA ASP A 470 -66.78 38.54 -10.89
C ASP A 470 -65.73 38.55 -12.01
N ASP A 471 -66.10 37.72 -12.98
CA ASP A 471 -66.26 38.03 -14.40
C ASP A 471 -65.19 37.66 -15.43
N HIS A 472 -65.77 36.99 -16.44
CA HIS A 472 -65.45 36.91 -17.86
C HIS A 472 -64.36 35.95 -18.36
N ASP A 473 -64.88 34.80 -18.81
CA ASP A 473 -65.08 34.42 -20.21
C ASP A 473 -63.92 34.45 -21.22
N ASP A 474 -63.99 33.40 -22.04
CA ASP A 474 -63.51 33.17 -23.39
C ASP A 474 -62.10 32.59 -23.57
N ASP A 475 -61.88 31.70 -24.51
CA ASP A 475 -62.70 30.77 -25.31
C ASP A 475 -61.65 29.96 -26.11
N SER A 476 -62.08 28.88 -26.74
CA SER A 476 -61.39 28.08 -27.76
C SER A 476 -60.39 27.06 -27.18
N GLY A 477 -60.72 25.78 -27.02
CA GLY A 477 -61.39 24.89 -27.98
C GLY A 477 -60.30 24.00 -28.60
N ASP A 478 -60.50 22.73 -28.90
CA ASP A 478 -61.59 21.81 -28.69
C ASP A 478 -60.92 20.44 -28.70
N ARG A 479 -61.35 19.57 -27.79
CA ARG A 479 -60.96 18.18 -27.75
C ARG A 479 -62.28 17.44 -27.69
N CYS A 480 -62.68 16.78 -28.77
CA CYS A 480 -63.49 15.56 -28.75
C CYS A 480 -63.56 14.99 -30.18
N ASP A 481 -63.14 13.74 -30.37
CA ASP A 481 -64.13 12.69 -30.18
C ASP A 481 -63.48 11.33 -29.82
N PRO A 482 -64.16 10.50 -29.01
CA PRO A 482 -63.76 9.18 -28.55
C PRO A 482 -64.45 8.06 -29.37
N ASP A 483 -63.87 6.84 -29.35
CA ASP A 483 -64.53 5.52 -29.48
C ASP A 483 -63.53 4.47 -30.03
N THR A 484 -63.29 3.26 -29.51
CA THR A 484 -63.75 2.47 -28.34
C THR A 484 -62.70 1.31 -28.21
N PRO A 485 -62.96 0.18 -27.51
CA PRO A 485 -62.36 -0.25 -26.24
C PRO A 485 -61.20 -1.27 -26.37
N SER A 486 -60.27 -1.33 -25.41
CA SER A 486 -59.61 -2.59 -25.02
C SER A 486 -58.86 -2.50 -23.68
N ARG A 487 -59.45 -3.17 -22.69
CA ARG A 487 -58.89 -4.01 -21.62
C ARG A 487 -57.37 -3.95 -21.33
N PRO A 488 -56.95 -3.92 -20.05
CA PRO A 488 -55.55 -3.84 -19.65
C PRO A 488 -54.80 -5.17 -19.84
N PRO A 489 -53.53 -5.18 -20.25
CA PRO A 489 -52.60 -6.28 -19.95
C PRO A 489 -51.82 -5.88 -18.68
N ARG A 490 -52.04 -6.50 -17.52
CA ARG A 490 -51.62 -7.86 -17.15
C ARG A 490 -50.15 -8.11 -17.48
N GLU A 491 -49.33 -8.00 -16.45
CA GLU A 491 -47.99 -8.56 -16.37
C GLU A 491 -48.00 -10.02 -16.83
N SER A 492 -47.20 -10.33 -17.83
CA SER A 492 -46.74 -11.69 -18.07
C SER A 492 -45.38 -11.67 -18.76
N ARG A 493 -44.40 -12.08 -17.94
CA ARG A 493 -43.13 -12.71 -18.30
C ARG A 493 -43.11 -13.31 -19.70
N ILE A 494 -42.11 -12.92 -20.50
CA ILE A 494 -41.54 -13.76 -21.56
C ILE A 494 -40.01 -13.69 -21.46
N PRO A 495 -39.32 -14.80 -21.73
CA PRO A 495 -38.10 -15.22 -21.05
C PRO A 495 -36.81 -14.67 -21.66
N HIS A 496 -35.79 -14.59 -20.82
CA HIS A 496 -34.40 -14.51 -21.26
C HIS A 496 -34.08 -15.65 -22.25
N PRO A 497 -33.53 -15.37 -23.43
CA PRO A 497 -32.96 -16.43 -24.26
C PRO A 497 -31.76 -17.06 -23.55
N PRO A 498 -31.55 -18.38 -23.68
CA PRO A 498 -30.37 -19.03 -23.14
C PRO A 498 -29.17 -18.56 -23.96
N VAL A 499 -28.35 -17.68 -23.38
CA VAL A 499 -27.08 -17.31 -23.96
C VAL A 499 -26.21 -18.56 -23.93
N SER A 500 -26.05 -19.12 -25.11
CA SER A 500 -25.19 -20.23 -25.44
C SER A 500 -23.78 -19.88 -24.97
N SER A 501 -23.25 -20.75 -24.12
CA SER A 501 -21.87 -20.79 -23.70
C SER A 501 -20.96 -21.09 -24.92
N SER A 502 -20.51 -20.06 -25.63
CA SER A 502 -19.37 -20.16 -26.56
C SER A 502 -18.97 -18.80 -27.08
N THR A 503 -18.11 -18.09 -26.35
CA THR A 503 -16.95 -17.28 -26.83
C THR A 503 -16.50 -16.34 -25.70
N SER A 504 -15.82 -16.91 -24.70
CA SER A 504 -14.93 -16.13 -23.85
C SER A 504 -13.64 -15.87 -24.64
N THR A 505 -13.56 -14.69 -25.23
CA THR A 505 -12.38 -14.11 -25.89
C THR A 505 -11.21 -13.99 -24.91
N GLU A 506 -10.23 -14.87 -25.09
CA GLU A 506 -8.75 -14.79 -24.92
C GLU A 506 -8.07 -14.09 -23.73
N SER A 507 -8.68 -13.17 -22.98
CA SER A 507 -8.00 -12.41 -21.91
C SER A 507 -7.79 -13.17 -20.59
N SER A 508 -8.44 -14.32 -20.41
CA SER A 508 -8.39 -15.11 -19.16
C SER A 508 -7.37 -16.26 -19.15
N ARG A 509 -6.67 -16.52 -20.26
CA ARG A 509 -5.79 -17.69 -20.41
C ARG A 509 -4.51 -17.64 -19.54
N GLY A 510 -3.97 -16.46 -19.21
CA GLY A 510 -2.72 -16.34 -18.43
C GLY A 510 -2.87 -16.55 -16.93
N LYS A 511 -3.84 -15.86 -16.33
CA LYS A 511 -4.11 -15.91 -14.88
C LYS A 511 -4.59 -17.31 -14.44
N SER A 512 -5.40 -17.98 -15.26
CA SER A 512 -6.03 -19.26 -14.91
C SER A 512 -5.20 -20.51 -15.22
N ARG A 513 -4.11 -20.42 -16.00
CA ARG A 513 -3.38 -21.65 -16.41
C ARG A 513 -2.49 -22.17 -15.29
N GLU A 514 -2.56 -23.47 -15.04
CA GLU A 514 -1.75 -24.11 -14.00
C GLU A 514 -0.28 -24.24 -14.41
N TYR A 515 0.60 -24.36 -13.42
CA TYR A 515 2.03 -24.57 -13.65
C TYR A 515 2.30 -25.97 -14.20
N CYS A 516 3.24 -26.08 -15.14
CA CYS A 516 3.76 -27.37 -15.59
C CYS A 516 4.39 -28.14 -14.42
N THR A 517 4.33 -29.47 -14.48
CA THR A 517 4.92 -30.33 -13.45
C THR A 517 6.44 -30.27 -13.51
N GLN A 518 7.09 -30.52 -12.37
CA GLN A 518 8.56 -30.61 -12.30
C GLN A 518 9.09 -31.74 -13.21
N LEU A 519 8.36 -32.85 -13.33
CA LEU A 519 8.71 -33.95 -14.22
C LEU A 519 8.65 -33.54 -15.70
N CYS A 520 7.60 -32.82 -16.10
CA CYS A 520 7.46 -32.28 -17.46
C CYS A 520 8.61 -31.32 -17.80
N LEU A 521 8.92 -30.37 -16.90
CA LEU A 521 10.01 -29.42 -17.13
C LEU A 521 11.40 -30.08 -17.11
N ARG A 522 11.60 -31.12 -16.29
CA ARG A 522 12.82 -31.93 -16.34
C ARG A 522 12.93 -32.68 -17.66
N GLY A 523 11.83 -33.27 -18.13
CA GLY A 523 11.75 -33.95 -19.42
C GLY A 523 12.10 -33.04 -20.58
N LEU A 524 11.68 -31.78 -20.53
CA LEU A 524 12.09 -30.75 -21.49
C LEU A 524 13.61 -30.56 -21.50
N SER A 525 14.23 -30.48 -20.32
CA SER A 525 15.69 -30.30 -20.19
C SER A 525 16.51 -31.53 -20.61
N THR A 526 15.98 -32.74 -20.41
CA THR A 526 16.69 -34.00 -20.71
C THR A 526 16.27 -34.66 -22.03
N GLY A 527 15.30 -34.09 -22.76
CA GLY A 527 14.75 -34.68 -23.99
C GLY A 527 13.95 -35.98 -23.74
N SER A 528 13.30 -36.09 -22.59
CA SER A 528 12.49 -37.26 -22.22
C SER A 528 11.04 -37.16 -22.72
N LYS A 529 10.24 -38.21 -22.52
CA LYS A 529 8.81 -38.22 -22.88
C LYS A 529 8.02 -37.20 -22.06
N LEU A 530 6.90 -36.74 -22.61
CA LEU A 530 5.97 -35.85 -21.92
C LEU A 530 5.38 -36.52 -20.66
N ASP A 531 5.27 -35.75 -19.57
CA ASP A 531 4.53 -36.15 -18.38
C ASP A 531 3.03 -35.99 -18.61
N GLN A 532 2.30 -37.11 -18.66
CA GLN A 532 0.85 -37.14 -18.90
C GLN A 532 0.04 -36.52 -17.76
N ASN A 533 0.65 -36.30 -16.58
CA ASN A 533 0.00 -35.59 -15.48
C ASN A 533 0.19 -34.06 -15.56
N CYS A 534 0.89 -33.56 -16.57
CA CYS A 534 1.04 -32.11 -16.74
C CYS A 534 -0.28 -31.50 -17.21
N PRO A 535 -0.81 -30.45 -16.53
CA PRO A 535 -2.07 -29.83 -16.90
C PRO A 535 -2.04 -29.19 -18.31
N ASN A 536 -0.84 -28.89 -18.82
CA ASN A 536 -0.63 -28.26 -20.12
C ASN A 536 -0.07 -29.23 -21.18
N VAL A 537 -0.11 -30.54 -20.93
CA VAL A 537 0.58 -31.55 -21.77
C VAL A 537 0.15 -31.48 -23.24
N LEU A 538 -1.13 -31.21 -23.50
CA LEU A 538 -1.70 -31.16 -24.85
C LEU A 538 -1.08 -30.05 -25.72
N ASP A 539 -0.63 -28.97 -25.10
CA ASP A 539 -0.02 -27.83 -25.80
C ASP A 539 1.49 -28.03 -26.04
N HIS A 540 2.11 -29.02 -25.37
CA HIS A 540 3.55 -29.27 -25.44
C HIS A 540 3.96 -30.14 -26.65
N GLY A 541 3.06 -31.01 -27.11
CA GLY A 541 3.30 -31.99 -28.17
C GLY A 541 2.49 -33.28 -27.97
N VAL A 542 2.86 -34.34 -28.71
CA VAL A 542 2.18 -35.66 -28.66
C VAL A 542 2.90 -36.62 -27.73
N ASP A 543 4.12 -37.03 -28.07
CA ASP A 543 4.92 -38.01 -27.29
C ASP A 543 6.18 -37.40 -26.65
N GLN A 544 6.72 -36.34 -27.26
CA GLN A 544 7.95 -35.67 -26.87
C GLN A 544 7.76 -34.16 -26.87
N HIS A 545 8.63 -33.48 -26.13
CA HIS A 545 8.71 -32.02 -26.13
C HIS A 545 9.13 -31.52 -27.51
N GLN A 546 8.33 -30.61 -28.10
CA GLN A 546 8.67 -29.96 -29.36
C GLN A 546 9.79 -28.92 -29.23
N LEU A 547 10.01 -28.43 -28.01
CA LEU A 547 11.03 -27.44 -27.71
C LEU A 547 12.19 -28.06 -26.92
N THR A 548 13.33 -27.38 -26.98
CA THR A 548 14.43 -27.52 -26.02
C THR A 548 14.42 -26.31 -25.08
N PRO A 549 15.12 -26.33 -23.94
CA PRO A 549 15.20 -25.16 -23.08
C PRO A 549 15.74 -23.91 -23.81
N ARG A 550 16.67 -24.08 -24.76
CA ARG A 550 17.22 -22.98 -25.56
C ARG A 550 16.18 -22.37 -26.50
N THR A 551 15.42 -23.21 -27.22
CA THR A 551 14.36 -22.71 -28.11
C THR A 551 13.22 -22.11 -27.31
N LEU A 552 12.88 -22.68 -26.15
CA LEU A 552 11.89 -22.10 -25.24
C LEU A 552 12.30 -20.69 -24.76
N ILE A 553 13.55 -20.50 -24.34
CA ILE A 553 14.06 -19.19 -23.92
C ILE A 553 14.05 -18.20 -25.10
N HIS A 554 14.37 -18.67 -26.31
CA HIS A 554 14.32 -17.84 -27.51
C HIS A 554 12.89 -17.39 -27.83
N GLU A 555 11.92 -18.31 -27.84
CA GLU A 555 10.49 -17.99 -28.03
C GLU A 555 9.99 -17.01 -26.96
N LEU A 556 10.36 -17.22 -25.70
CA LEU A 556 10.03 -16.30 -24.63
C LEU A 556 10.67 -14.92 -24.84
N ALA A 557 11.92 -14.86 -25.29
CA ALA A 557 12.60 -13.61 -25.58
C ALA A 557 11.88 -12.82 -26.68
N LEU A 558 11.42 -13.49 -27.75
CA LEU A 558 10.62 -12.90 -28.81
C LEU A 558 9.28 -12.38 -28.27
N GLN A 559 8.55 -13.21 -27.51
CA GLN A 559 7.28 -12.87 -26.89
C GLN A 559 7.40 -11.61 -26.00
N LEU A 560 8.43 -11.53 -25.17
CA LEU A 560 8.65 -10.42 -24.25
C LEU A 560 9.26 -9.18 -24.90
N SER A 561 9.84 -9.31 -26.09
CA SER A 561 10.50 -8.21 -26.80
C SER A 561 9.64 -7.61 -27.91
N SER A 562 8.37 -8.00 -28.03
CA SER A 562 7.49 -7.48 -29.07
C SER A 562 7.48 -5.95 -29.08
N ASP A 563 7.69 -5.38 -30.26
CA ASP A 563 7.59 -3.94 -30.49
C ASP A 563 6.12 -3.53 -30.70
N ASP A 564 5.30 -4.44 -31.22
CA ASP A 564 3.86 -4.28 -31.45
C ASP A 564 3.06 -4.60 -30.18
N ILE A 565 3.25 -3.82 -29.12
CA ILE A 565 2.40 -3.91 -27.92
C ILE A 565 1.31 -2.86 -28.05
N ASP A 566 0.06 -3.30 -28.02
CA ASP A 566 -1.12 -2.46 -27.90
C ASP A 566 -1.76 -2.59 -26.50
N LEU A 567 -2.86 -1.87 -26.27
CA LEU A 567 -3.57 -1.87 -24.99
C LEU A 567 -4.09 -3.26 -24.58
N ASN A 568 -4.36 -4.14 -25.55
CA ASN A 568 -4.96 -5.47 -25.33
C ASN A 568 -3.94 -6.61 -25.38
N THR A 569 -2.67 -6.31 -25.61
CA THR A 569 -1.60 -7.29 -25.75
C THR A 569 -1.35 -7.97 -24.42
N VAL A 570 -1.24 -9.31 -24.42
CA VAL A 570 -0.91 -10.08 -23.21
C VAL A 570 0.45 -10.74 -23.38
N LEU A 571 1.44 -10.29 -22.60
CA LEU A 571 2.83 -10.77 -22.69
C LEU A 571 3.07 -12.14 -22.03
N GLY A 572 2.09 -12.69 -21.28
CA GLY A 572 2.27 -13.95 -20.55
C GLY A 572 3.32 -13.88 -19.43
N CYS A 573 3.59 -12.70 -18.89
CA CYS A 573 4.49 -12.47 -17.75
C CYS A 573 3.77 -11.63 -16.69
N GLU A 574 3.35 -12.28 -15.61
CA GLU A 574 2.55 -11.68 -14.54
C GLU A 574 3.37 -11.62 -13.24
N SER A 575 3.40 -10.45 -12.60
CA SER A 575 3.98 -10.32 -11.26
C SER A 575 3.19 -11.18 -10.28
N LEU A 576 3.89 -11.96 -9.46
CA LEU A 576 3.27 -12.65 -8.33
C LEU A 576 3.19 -11.77 -7.09
N HIS A 577 3.75 -10.54 -7.14
CA HIS A 577 3.89 -9.63 -6.01
C HIS A 577 4.60 -10.26 -4.79
N ILE A 578 5.43 -11.27 -5.06
CA ILE A 578 6.28 -11.96 -4.09
C ILE A 578 7.73 -11.59 -4.42
N HIS A 579 8.42 -10.99 -3.45
CA HIS A 579 9.84 -10.66 -3.56
C HIS A 579 10.60 -11.16 -2.34
N GLY A 580 11.84 -11.59 -2.57
CA GLY A 580 12.84 -11.82 -1.55
C GLY A 580 13.73 -10.58 -1.36
N SER A 581 14.91 -10.79 -0.78
CA SER A 581 15.90 -9.72 -0.57
C SER A 581 16.54 -9.22 -1.87
N ARG A 582 16.61 -10.07 -2.92
CA ARG A 582 17.41 -9.80 -4.14
C ARG A 582 16.69 -10.09 -5.45
N GLY A 583 15.46 -10.61 -5.42
CA GLY A 583 14.65 -10.83 -6.62
C GLY A 583 13.16 -10.88 -6.36
N ALA A 584 12.39 -10.76 -7.43
CA ALA A 584 10.94 -10.82 -7.49
C ALA A 584 10.47 -12.02 -8.32
N LEU A 585 9.31 -12.58 -8.01
CA LEU A 585 8.77 -13.74 -8.71
C LEU A 585 7.69 -13.33 -9.73
N PHE A 586 7.78 -13.95 -10.89
CA PHE A 586 6.85 -13.79 -12.00
C PHE A 586 6.28 -15.16 -12.40
N LYS A 587 5.01 -15.19 -12.74
CA LYS A 587 4.40 -16.31 -13.45
C LYS A 587 4.61 -16.08 -14.94
N ILE A 588 5.26 -17.03 -15.61
CA ILE A 588 5.59 -16.94 -17.02
C ILE A 588 4.89 -18.06 -17.78
N THR A 589 4.25 -17.68 -18.86
CA THR A 589 3.57 -18.55 -19.81
C THR A 589 4.12 -18.27 -21.21
N VAL A 590 4.73 -19.29 -21.82
CA VAL A 590 5.12 -19.27 -23.24
C VAL A 590 3.89 -19.65 -24.05
N TRP A 591 3.38 -18.73 -24.86
CA TRP A 591 2.11 -18.91 -25.56
C TRP A 591 2.18 -19.95 -26.66
N SER A 592 3.29 -20.02 -27.38
CA SER A 592 3.44 -20.89 -28.55
C SER A 592 3.25 -22.38 -28.25
N HIS A 593 3.62 -22.84 -27.04
CA HIS A 593 3.64 -24.27 -26.69
C HIS A 593 3.15 -24.59 -25.26
N GLY A 594 2.40 -23.66 -24.65
CA GLY A 594 1.72 -23.98 -23.39
C GLY A 594 2.60 -24.18 -22.15
N TYR A 595 3.90 -23.88 -22.18
CA TYR A 595 4.76 -23.99 -20.99
C TYR A 595 4.47 -22.89 -19.99
N THR A 596 4.18 -23.25 -18.74
CA THR A 596 3.94 -22.32 -17.63
C THR A 596 4.85 -22.65 -16.45
N PHE A 597 5.65 -21.68 -16.02
CA PHE A 597 6.67 -21.84 -14.96
C PHE A 597 6.92 -20.50 -14.24
N VAL A 598 7.86 -20.49 -13.29
CA VAL A 598 8.20 -19.30 -12.49
C VAL A 598 9.46 -18.64 -13.06
N GLY A 599 9.46 -17.32 -13.16
CA GLY A 599 10.65 -16.51 -13.39
C GLY A 599 11.06 -15.78 -12.12
N LYS A 600 12.31 -15.96 -11.66
CA LYS A 600 12.92 -15.10 -10.65
C LYS A 600 13.58 -13.92 -11.35
N GLY A 601 12.94 -12.77 -11.29
CA GLY A 601 13.45 -11.52 -11.82
C GLY A 601 14.40 -10.82 -10.85
N VAL A 602 15.52 -10.34 -11.38
CA VAL A 602 16.52 -9.60 -10.60
C VAL A 602 16.84 -8.24 -11.25
N PRO A 603 17.04 -7.20 -10.42
CA PRO A 603 17.53 -5.92 -10.90
C PRO A 603 19.02 -6.00 -11.28
N VAL A 604 19.51 -4.95 -11.94
CA VAL A 604 20.86 -4.93 -12.53
C VAL A 604 21.98 -5.20 -11.53
N GLU A 605 21.81 -4.78 -10.27
CA GLU A 605 22.83 -4.91 -9.24
C GLU A 605 23.05 -6.36 -8.79
N PHE A 606 22.04 -7.23 -8.97
CA PHE A 606 22.07 -8.60 -8.47
C PHE A 606 22.24 -9.67 -9.55
N VAL A 607 22.41 -9.27 -10.81
CA VAL A 607 22.64 -10.19 -11.93
C VAL A 607 23.83 -11.12 -11.68
N GLN A 608 24.90 -10.64 -11.03
CA GLN A 608 26.05 -11.49 -10.70
C GLN A 608 25.72 -12.57 -9.66
N GLY A 609 24.88 -12.24 -8.67
CA GLY A 609 24.38 -13.21 -7.69
C GLY A 609 23.50 -14.27 -8.34
N SER A 610 22.60 -13.85 -9.24
CA SER A 610 21.75 -14.76 -10.00
C SER A 610 22.56 -15.71 -10.91
N LYS A 611 23.63 -15.23 -11.56
CA LYS A 611 24.55 -16.11 -12.31
C LYS A 611 25.35 -17.07 -11.44
N HIS A 612 25.61 -16.71 -10.19
CA HIS A 612 26.22 -17.62 -9.22
C HIS A 612 25.23 -18.72 -8.83
N GLU A 613 24.00 -18.35 -8.50
CA GLU A 613 22.90 -19.28 -8.22
C GLU A 613 22.68 -20.27 -9.37
N GLU A 614 22.65 -19.80 -10.62
CA GLU A 614 22.52 -20.65 -11.83
C GLU A 614 23.61 -21.73 -11.92
N ARG A 615 24.86 -21.37 -11.57
CA ARG A 615 25.99 -22.31 -11.53
C ARG A 615 25.82 -23.36 -10.43
N ILE A 616 25.26 -22.98 -9.28
CA ILE A 616 24.95 -23.93 -8.20
C ILE A 616 23.85 -24.89 -8.65
N TYR A 617 22.76 -24.40 -9.25
CA TYR A 617 21.71 -25.26 -9.83
C TYR A 617 22.27 -26.24 -10.86
N SER A 618 23.26 -25.82 -11.66
CA SER A 618 23.94 -26.71 -12.61
C SER A 618 24.68 -27.87 -11.92
N GLN A 619 25.28 -27.64 -10.74
CA GLN A 619 25.87 -28.71 -9.92
C GLN A 619 24.80 -29.63 -9.31
N LEU A 620 23.61 -29.09 -9.03
CA LEU A 620 22.48 -29.81 -8.44
C LEU A 620 21.60 -30.53 -9.48
N ALA A 621 22.01 -30.59 -10.75
CA ALA A 621 21.27 -31.23 -11.83
C ALA A 621 20.70 -32.64 -11.50
N PRO A 622 21.43 -33.54 -10.81
CA PRO A 622 20.91 -34.88 -10.50
C PRO A 622 19.65 -34.89 -9.62
N ILE A 623 19.50 -33.89 -8.75
CA ILE A 623 18.43 -33.81 -7.74
C ILE A 623 17.32 -32.81 -8.11
N GLN A 624 17.41 -32.16 -9.28
CA GLN A 624 16.39 -31.24 -9.78
C GLN A 624 15.06 -31.95 -10.03
N GLY A 625 13.96 -31.29 -9.65
CA GLY A 625 12.59 -31.79 -9.71
C GLY A 625 12.19 -32.70 -8.54
N VAL A 626 13.12 -32.98 -7.60
CA VAL A 626 12.87 -33.78 -6.39
C VAL A 626 13.13 -32.95 -5.13
N TYR A 627 14.36 -32.46 -4.95
CA TYR A 627 14.78 -31.71 -3.75
C TYR A 627 15.08 -30.23 -4.03
N VAL A 628 15.24 -29.88 -5.30
CA VAL A 628 15.38 -28.48 -5.76
C VAL A 628 14.56 -28.31 -7.04
N PRO A 629 14.05 -27.11 -7.35
CA PRO A 629 13.30 -26.86 -8.59
C PRO A 629 14.13 -27.16 -9.84
N VAL A 630 13.45 -27.54 -10.93
CA VAL A 630 14.09 -27.62 -12.26
C VAL A 630 14.43 -26.22 -12.75
N LEU A 631 15.70 -26.00 -13.11
CA LEU A 631 16.18 -24.80 -13.77
C LEU A 631 16.14 -25.00 -15.29
N LEU A 632 15.44 -24.12 -16.01
CA LEU A 632 15.37 -24.13 -17.47
C LEU A 632 16.49 -23.29 -18.10
N GLY A 633 16.97 -22.29 -17.38
CA GLY A 633 18.05 -21.38 -17.79
C GLY A 633 17.73 -19.94 -17.40
N SER A 634 18.43 -18.99 -18.01
CA SER A 634 18.27 -17.58 -17.72
C SER A 634 18.08 -16.73 -18.99
N LEU A 635 17.32 -15.65 -18.85
CA LEU A 635 16.95 -14.73 -19.93
C LEU A 635 17.33 -13.31 -19.51
N LYS A 636 18.20 -12.66 -20.28
CA LYS A 636 18.43 -11.22 -20.18
C LYS A 636 17.31 -10.51 -20.93
N LEU A 637 16.56 -9.67 -20.23
CA LEU A 637 15.48 -8.90 -20.85
C LEU A 637 16.06 -7.81 -21.75
N ARG A 638 15.52 -7.67 -22.96
CA ARG A 638 15.87 -6.58 -23.87
C ARG A 638 15.39 -5.24 -23.32
N ARG A 639 14.22 -5.24 -22.69
CA ARG A 639 13.60 -4.10 -22.01
C ARG A 639 13.34 -4.46 -20.56
N PRO A 640 13.76 -3.62 -19.58
CA PRO A 640 13.47 -3.89 -18.18
C PRO A 640 11.97 -3.89 -17.90
N PHE A 641 11.54 -4.71 -16.95
CA PHE A 641 10.17 -4.69 -16.42
C PHE A 641 10.14 -3.93 -15.11
N SER A 642 9.19 -3.02 -14.94
CA SER A 642 8.99 -2.42 -13.62
C SER A 642 8.25 -3.40 -12.72
N TYR A 643 8.84 -3.72 -11.57
CA TYR A 643 8.22 -4.55 -10.55
C TYR A 643 7.54 -3.66 -9.51
N ASP A 644 6.21 -3.61 -9.53
CA ASP A 644 5.34 -2.87 -8.59
C ASP A 644 5.74 -1.39 -8.41
N GLY A 645 6.42 -0.78 -9.39
CA GLY A 645 6.98 0.57 -9.29
C GLY A 645 8.25 0.70 -8.42
N ILE A 646 8.77 -0.41 -7.89
CA ILE A 646 9.88 -0.46 -6.93
C ILE A 646 11.24 -0.54 -7.64
N ALA A 647 11.37 -1.48 -8.58
CA ALA A 647 12.65 -1.78 -9.22
C ALA A 647 12.49 -2.26 -10.65
N ASP A 648 13.50 -1.94 -11.47
CA ASP A 648 13.60 -2.42 -12.84
C ASP A 648 14.28 -3.79 -12.90
N ILE A 649 13.51 -4.80 -13.31
CA ILE A 649 13.97 -6.16 -13.52
C ILE A 649 14.59 -6.27 -14.89
N VAL A 650 15.87 -6.69 -14.96
CA VAL A 650 16.63 -6.76 -16.22
C VAL A 650 16.98 -8.19 -16.62
N HIS A 651 16.81 -9.14 -15.70
CA HIS A 651 17.21 -10.53 -15.91
C HIS A 651 16.22 -11.46 -15.20
N LEU A 652 15.82 -12.54 -15.88
CA LEU A 652 14.93 -13.58 -15.38
C LEU A 652 15.66 -14.91 -15.32
N MET A 653 15.66 -15.57 -14.16
CA MET A 653 16.05 -16.97 -14.01
C MET A 653 14.79 -17.85 -14.03
N LEU A 654 14.71 -18.78 -14.98
CA LEU A 654 13.48 -19.54 -15.27
C LEU A 654 13.51 -20.89 -14.57
N MET A 655 12.50 -21.16 -13.73
CA MET A 655 12.44 -22.32 -12.86
C MET A 655 11.05 -22.94 -12.80
N GLY A 656 10.96 -24.24 -12.54
CA GLY A 656 9.70 -24.91 -12.24
C GLY A 656 9.07 -24.43 -10.93
N TYR A 657 7.73 -24.34 -10.90
CA TYR A 657 7.01 -23.98 -9.67
C TYR A 657 7.14 -25.09 -8.61
N ALA A 658 7.75 -24.75 -7.48
CA ALA A 658 8.09 -25.70 -6.43
C ALA A 658 7.14 -25.67 -5.22
N GLY A 659 6.16 -24.76 -5.19
CA GLY A 659 5.13 -24.73 -4.15
C GLY A 659 5.09 -23.45 -3.33
N LYS A 660 4.48 -23.52 -2.14
CA LYS A 660 4.36 -22.40 -1.20
C LYS A 660 5.43 -22.49 -0.11
N THR A 661 5.86 -21.34 0.40
CA THR A 661 6.87 -21.27 1.47
C THR A 661 6.36 -21.88 2.79
N LEU A 662 7.26 -22.55 3.52
CA LEU A 662 6.97 -23.06 4.86
C LEU A 662 6.88 -21.93 5.91
N ALA A 663 7.43 -20.74 5.63
CA ALA A 663 7.39 -19.61 6.56
C ALA A 663 5.97 -19.15 6.91
N GLY A 664 4.99 -19.38 6.04
CA GLY A 664 3.59 -19.02 6.25
C GLY A 664 2.76 -20.06 7.02
N LEU A 665 3.35 -21.22 7.37
CA LEU A 665 2.66 -22.27 8.13
C LEU A 665 2.82 -22.06 9.64
N ASP A 666 1.88 -22.53 10.44
CA ASP A 666 2.00 -22.57 11.90
C ASP A 666 3.07 -23.59 12.34
N ASP A 667 3.69 -23.35 13.50
CA ASP A 667 4.83 -24.15 14.03
C ASP A 667 4.52 -25.66 14.06
N LEU A 668 3.32 -26.05 14.50
CA LEU A 668 2.90 -27.46 14.55
C LEU A 668 2.94 -28.14 13.17
N ARG A 669 2.56 -27.41 12.11
CA ARG A 669 2.59 -27.94 10.74
C ARG A 669 4.00 -27.94 10.16
N ARG A 670 4.86 -27.01 10.57
CA ARG A 670 6.28 -27.00 10.15
C ARG A 670 7.03 -28.24 10.65
N CYS A 671 6.73 -28.69 11.87
CA CYS A 671 7.31 -29.91 12.45
C CYS A 671 7.10 -31.16 11.58
N GLU A 672 5.96 -31.27 10.88
CA GLU A 672 5.65 -32.39 9.97
C GLU A 672 6.58 -32.46 8.75
N PHE A 673 7.31 -31.40 8.45
CA PHE A 673 8.19 -31.28 7.30
C PHE A 673 9.68 -31.40 7.65
N ILE A 674 10.05 -31.41 8.94
CA ILE A 674 11.45 -31.49 9.37
C ILE A 674 12.17 -32.69 8.73
N GLY A 675 11.59 -33.89 8.82
CA GLY A 675 12.19 -35.09 8.25
C GLY A 675 12.43 -35.00 6.74
N ARG A 676 11.50 -34.39 6.01
CA ARG A 676 11.60 -34.18 4.54
C ARG A 676 12.61 -33.08 4.18
N ALA A 677 12.67 -32.02 4.97
CA ALA A 677 13.68 -30.97 4.81
C ALA A 677 15.09 -31.51 5.08
N GLU A 678 15.25 -32.39 6.09
CA GLU A 678 16.53 -33.06 6.37
C GLU A 678 16.99 -33.95 5.20
N GLU A 679 16.07 -34.70 4.61
CA GLU A 679 16.35 -35.54 3.44
C GLU A 679 16.80 -34.68 2.25
N ALA A 680 16.05 -33.62 1.95
CA ALA A 680 16.37 -32.71 0.85
C ALA A 680 17.72 -32.00 1.06
N LEU A 681 18.00 -31.52 2.27
CA LEU A 681 19.26 -30.85 2.57
C LEU A 681 20.45 -31.82 2.54
N ARG A 682 20.25 -33.08 2.98
CA ARG A 682 21.28 -34.12 2.87
C ARG A 682 21.63 -34.42 1.42
N ALA A 683 20.64 -34.51 0.54
CA ALA A 683 20.86 -34.70 -0.90
C ALA A 683 21.66 -33.53 -1.53
N ILE A 684 21.45 -32.30 -1.05
CA ILE A 684 22.25 -31.13 -1.46
C ILE A 684 23.69 -31.25 -0.95
N HIS A 685 23.89 -31.68 0.30
CA HIS A 685 25.21 -31.88 0.91
C HIS A 685 26.02 -32.98 0.24
N GLU A 686 25.37 -34.06 -0.22
CA GLU A 686 26.00 -35.15 -0.99
C GLU A 686 26.64 -34.65 -2.30
N LEU A 687 26.08 -33.59 -2.89
CA LEU A 687 26.64 -32.88 -4.05
C LEU A 687 27.67 -31.80 -3.68
N ARG A 688 28.12 -31.77 -2.42
CA ARG A 688 29.13 -30.86 -1.86
C ARG A 688 28.76 -29.37 -1.93
N VAL A 689 27.46 -29.09 -1.96
CA VAL A 689 26.92 -27.74 -1.92
C VAL A 689 26.47 -27.44 -0.50
N LEU A 690 26.92 -26.31 0.05
CA LEU A 690 26.41 -25.73 1.28
C LEU A 690 25.40 -24.65 0.89
N GLN A 691 24.14 -24.73 1.35
CA GLN A 691 23.10 -23.82 0.89
C GLN A 691 23.28 -22.39 1.46
N GLY A 692 23.82 -22.27 2.66
CA GLY A 692 24.27 -21.03 3.30
C GLY A 692 23.24 -20.33 4.18
N ASP A 693 21.95 -20.55 3.96
CA ASP A 693 20.82 -19.88 4.63
C ASP A 693 19.52 -20.74 4.64
N PRO A 694 19.49 -21.88 5.37
CA PRO A 694 18.39 -22.85 5.31
C PRO A 694 17.21 -22.44 6.22
N ILE A 695 16.69 -21.24 6.01
CA ILE A 695 15.52 -20.71 6.72
C ILE A 695 14.21 -21.19 6.10
N CYS A 696 13.12 -21.18 6.86
CA CYS A 696 11.78 -21.58 6.40
C CYS A 696 11.29 -20.80 5.16
N GLY A 697 11.78 -19.57 4.98
CA GLY A 697 11.53 -18.78 3.77
C GLY A 697 12.07 -19.42 2.49
N ASN A 698 13.19 -20.14 2.59
CA ASN A 698 13.90 -20.78 1.48
C ASN A 698 13.50 -22.25 1.29
N MET A 699 12.47 -22.70 2.01
CA MET A 699 11.89 -24.04 1.90
C MET A 699 10.46 -23.92 1.37
N VAL A 700 10.17 -24.64 0.29
CA VAL A 700 8.85 -24.64 -0.35
C VAL A 700 8.28 -26.05 -0.42
N GLU A 701 6.95 -26.13 -0.30
CA GLU A 701 6.22 -27.39 -0.27
C GLU A 701 5.17 -27.47 -1.37
N LYS A 702 5.15 -28.61 -2.06
CA LYS A 702 4.11 -29.01 -3.00
C LYS A 702 3.88 -30.52 -2.94
N ASN A 703 2.63 -30.93 -2.74
CA ASN A 703 2.19 -32.34 -2.72
C ASN A 703 2.99 -33.21 -1.75
N GLY A 704 3.33 -32.70 -0.58
CA GLY A 704 4.10 -33.38 0.45
C GLY A 704 5.60 -33.50 0.14
N ARG A 705 6.14 -32.75 -0.82
CA ARG A 705 7.58 -32.70 -1.08
C ARG A 705 8.14 -31.35 -0.69
N VAL A 706 9.28 -31.35 -0.01
CA VAL A 706 10.01 -30.14 0.37
C VAL A 706 11.14 -29.94 -0.64
N MET A 707 11.22 -28.74 -1.20
CA MET A 707 12.31 -28.32 -2.06
C MET A 707 13.01 -27.09 -1.47
N PHE A 708 14.32 -27.00 -1.66
CA PHE A 708 15.10 -25.81 -1.34
C PHE A 708 15.17 -24.86 -2.53
N ILE A 709 15.06 -23.57 -2.23
CA ILE A 709 15.22 -22.46 -3.18
C ILE A 709 16.24 -21.46 -2.64
N ASP A 710 16.58 -20.46 -3.45
CA ASP A 710 17.49 -19.36 -3.11
C ASP A 710 18.91 -19.84 -2.76
N PHE A 711 19.69 -20.15 -3.79
CA PHE A 711 21.09 -20.57 -3.66
C PHE A 711 22.07 -19.42 -3.88
N GLU A 712 21.63 -18.16 -3.77
CA GLU A 712 22.50 -17.00 -3.95
C GLU A 712 23.68 -16.96 -2.96
N ARG A 713 23.45 -17.43 -1.73
CA ARG A 713 24.47 -17.53 -0.66
C ARG A 713 25.19 -18.89 -0.63
N ALA A 714 24.83 -19.80 -1.54
CA ALA A 714 25.36 -21.15 -1.52
C ALA A 714 26.83 -21.19 -1.94
N THR A 715 27.60 -22.11 -1.37
CA THR A 715 29.02 -22.28 -1.69
C THR A 715 29.31 -23.71 -2.11
N TYR A 716 30.05 -23.86 -3.21
CA TYR A 716 30.55 -25.15 -3.66
C TYR A 716 31.89 -25.45 -3.00
N ARG A 717 32.00 -26.59 -2.31
CA ARG A 717 33.24 -26.99 -1.62
C ARG A 717 34.03 -27.97 -2.49
N LYS A 718 35.09 -27.49 -3.13
CA LYS A 718 36.06 -28.36 -3.82
C LYS A 718 36.84 -29.21 -2.80
N SER A 719 36.98 -30.50 -3.08
CA SER A 719 37.96 -31.34 -2.38
C SER A 719 39.36 -30.94 -2.85
N GLN A 720 40.26 -30.63 -1.93
CA GLN A 720 41.69 -30.45 -2.24
C GLN A 720 42.33 -31.81 -2.56
N ILE A 721 42.02 -32.38 -3.71
CA ILE A 721 42.74 -33.53 -4.30
C ILE A 721 42.80 -33.31 -5.81
N GLU A 722 43.34 -32.18 -6.25
CA GLU A 722 43.89 -32.05 -7.60
C GLU A 722 45.25 -31.34 -7.49
N SER A 723 46.27 -32.13 -7.80
CA SER A 723 47.70 -31.84 -7.76
C SER A 723 48.08 -30.60 -8.56
N VAL A 724 48.82 -29.68 -7.93
CA VAL A 724 49.64 -28.68 -8.64
C VAL A 724 51.09 -28.79 -8.14
N PRO A 725 52.11 -28.85 -9.01
CA PRO A 725 53.52 -28.97 -8.61
C PRO A 725 54.03 -27.69 -7.93
N MET A 726 54.91 -27.88 -6.95
CA MET A 726 55.60 -26.82 -6.21
C MET A 726 56.30 -25.81 -7.15
N GLN A 727 55.95 -24.53 -7.03
CA GLN A 727 56.88 -23.44 -7.32
C GLN A 727 56.99 -22.54 -6.08
N THR A 728 58.07 -22.76 -5.35
CA THR A 728 58.55 -21.97 -4.22
C THR A 728 59.03 -20.60 -4.72
N LYS A 729 58.26 -19.53 -4.48
CA LYS A 729 58.80 -18.16 -4.43
C LYS A 729 59.07 -17.78 -2.98
N ARG A 730 60.35 -17.68 -2.64
CA ARG A 730 60.88 -17.22 -1.34
C ARG A 730 60.39 -15.80 -1.05
N LEU A 731 59.89 -15.57 0.16
CA LEU A 731 59.76 -14.24 0.77
C LEU A 731 60.93 -14.06 1.75
N ALA A 732 61.56 -12.88 1.67
CA ALA A 732 62.74 -12.49 2.44
C ALA A 732 62.42 -12.28 3.93
N LEU A 733 63.39 -12.65 4.77
CA LEU A 733 63.39 -12.47 6.22
C LEU A 733 63.51 -10.97 6.60
N GLY A 734 62.59 -10.46 7.41
CA GLY A 734 62.72 -9.22 8.18
C GLY A 734 62.80 -9.54 9.69
N PRO A 735 63.47 -8.70 10.50
CA PRO A 735 63.99 -9.12 11.80
C PRO A 735 62.91 -9.21 12.88
N VAL A 736 63.11 -10.20 13.75
CA VAL A 736 62.32 -10.49 14.95
C VAL A 736 62.63 -9.48 16.05
N SER A 737 61.61 -9.04 16.79
CA SER A 737 61.76 -8.58 18.17
C SER A 737 60.60 -9.08 19.04
N PRO A 738 60.84 -9.33 20.34
CA PRO A 738 60.31 -10.50 21.03
C PRO A 738 59.23 -10.17 22.07
N ASN A 739 58.55 -11.23 22.52
CA ASN A 739 57.68 -11.37 23.70
C ASN A 739 56.17 -11.13 23.50
N LYS A 740 55.42 -12.21 23.21
CA LYS A 740 54.70 -12.98 24.25
C LYS A 740 54.02 -14.23 23.67
N LYS A 741 54.19 -15.33 24.41
CA LYS A 741 53.80 -16.74 24.20
C LYS A 741 52.51 -16.99 23.40
N ARG A 742 52.66 -17.60 22.21
CA ARG A 742 51.66 -18.48 21.58
C ARG A 742 52.03 -19.94 21.87
N LYS A 743 51.07 -20.75 22.34
CA LYS A 743 51.09 -22.20 22.14
C LYS A 743 50.81 -22.46 20.65
N PRO A 744 51.52 -23.38 19.97
CA PRO A 744 51.26 -23.67 18.57
C PRO A 744 50.16 -24.72 18.46
N SER A 745 49.01 -24.38 17.88
CA SER A 745 48.17 -25.36 17.18
C SER A 745 48.31 -25.11 15.69
N SER A 746 49.06 -25.99 15.05
CA SER A 746 49.19 -26.10 13.61
C SER A 746 47.83 -26.49 13.01
N PHE A 747 47.11 -25.53 12.42
CA PHE A 747 46.01 -25.85 11.51
C PHE A 747 46.59 -26.28 10.16
N LYS A 748 46.88 -27.58 10.05
CA LYS A 748 46.74 -28.28 8.78
C LYS A 748 45.24 -28.30 8.47
N GLY A 749 44.86 -28.04 7.21
CA GLY A 749 43.47 -28.10 6.78
C GLY A 749 42.99 -29.55 6.81
N ASP A 750 42.35 -29.96 7.91
CA ASP A 750 41.81 -31.31 8.08
C ASP A 750 40.41 -31.47 7.43
N PRO A 751 40.10 -32.62 6.82
CA PRO A 751 38.76 -32.95 6.28
C PRO A 751 37.64 -32.94 7.34
N VAL A 752 37.99 -32.92 8.63
CA VAL A 752 37.06 -32.79 9.77
C VAL A 752 36.28 -31.47 9.72
N THR A 753 36.87 -30.39 9.18
CA THR A 753 36.17 -29.10 9.05
C THR A 753 35.06 -29.09 7.99
N GLN A 754 35.12 -30.01 7.00
CA GLN A 754 34.07 -30.14 5.98
C GLN A 754 32.83 -30.85 6.53
N LEU A 755 32.98 -31.92 7.32
CA LEU A 755 31.84 -32.56 7.99
C LEU A 755 31.21 -31.64 9.05
N ASP A 756 31.99 -30.79 9.72
CA ASP A 756 31.45 -29.86 10.73
C ASP A 756 30.55 -28.77 10.12
N CYS A 757 30.84 -28.28 8.91
CA CYS A 757 30.02 -27.23 8.30
C CYS A 757 28.64 -27.73 7.83
N PHE A 758 28.57 -28.91 7.20
CA PHE A 758 27.30 -29.52 6.80
C PHE A 758 26.45 -29.90 8.03
N GLY A 759 27.06 -30.48 9.07
CA GLY A 759 26.38 -30.78 10.32
C GLY A 759 25.89 -29.53 11.07
N ARG A 760 26.60 -28.40 10.95
CA ARG A 760 26.18 -27.11 11.51
C ARG A 760 24.98 -26.52 10.74
N GLU A 761 25.00 -26.59 9.42
CA GLU A 761 23.88 -26.13 8.58
C GLU A 761 22.60 -26.91 8.87
N MET A 762 22.71 -28.24 8.94
CA MET A 762 21.60 -29.13 9.30
C MET A 762 21.01 -28.77 10.68
N ARG A 763 21.87 -28.52 11.68
CA ARG A 763 21.41 -28.08 13.01
C ARG A 763 20.70 -26.73 12.95
N ARG A 764 21.23 -25.75 12.20
CA ARG A 764 20.58 -24.43 12.06
C ARG A 764 19.19 -24.55 11.46
N MET A 765 19.03 -25.34 10.41
CA MET A 765 17.72 -25.61 9.80
C MET A 765 16.73 -26.19 10.83
N LYS A 766 17.13 -27.19 11.61
CA LYS A 766 16.27 -27.80 12.64
C LYS A 766 15.84 -26.85 13.77
N HIS A 767 16.64 -25.83 14.07
CA HIS A 767 16.26 -24.83 15.08
C HIS A 767 15.36 -23.74 14.50
N GLY A 768 15.34 -23.57 13.17
CA GLY A 768 14.53 -22.57 12.48
C GLY A 768 13.14 -23.07 12.07
N LEU A 769 12.97 -24.40 11.93
CA LEU A 769 11.68 -25.08 11.76
C LEU A 769 11.08 -25.41 13.14
#